data_AF-A0A452SK10-F1
#
_entry.id   AF-A0A452SK10-F1
#
_cell.length_a   1.000
_cell.length_b   1.000
_cell.length_c   1.000
_cell.angle_alpha   90.00
_cell.angle_beta   90.00
_cell.angle_gamma   90.00
#
_symmetry.space_group_name_H-M   'P 1'
#
loop_
_entity.id
_entity.type
_entity.pdbx_description
1 polymer ?
#
loop_
_entity_poly.entity_id
_entity_poly.type
_entity_poly.pdbx_seq_one_letter_code
_entity_poly.pdbx_strand_id
1 'polypeptide(L)'
;MPMEKEIAALKDKLTEAEDKVKELEASKVKELNHYLEAEKSCRTDLEMYVAVLNTQKSVLQEDAEKLRKELHEVCHLLEQERQQHNQLKHTWQKANDQFLESQRLLMRDMQRMEMVLTSEQLRQVEKLKKRDQEEDEQQRFHKRKDHNRTDAEEEAKAPAVCAFAHEESSAQLSNEEERLDSTHGSVHSLDADLLLPSGDPFSKPDTDMFKDGLRRAQSTDSLGTSGSLQSKALGYNYKAKSAGNLDESDFGPLVGADSVSENFDTASLGSLQMPSGFMLTKDQERAIKAMTPEQEETASLLSSVTQGVESAYVSPSGYRLVSETEWNLLQKEVQNAGNKLGRRCDMCSNYERQLQGIQIQEADTRDQVKKLQAMLRQANEQLERTARERQDLEGALKHSAQDAGHQISALVLRAQASEILLEELQQGFSQAKRDAQEQMAVLMQSREQVSEELARLQKENDSLQGKHSLHVSLQQAEDFILPDTVEALRELVLKYRESIVHVRTAAEHTEEKLKAEILFLKEQIQAEQCLKENLEETLQLEIENCKEELAWLPFLSQLEATLREKSQQLEGLQEMKITWKNKKNKAQRLQTELDVSEQVQRDFVKLSQTLQVQLERIRQAGSLERIRAILNDTKLTDINQLPET
;
A
#
# COMPACT_ATOMS: atom_id res chain seq x y z
N MET A 1 115.63 8.75 -49.71
CA MET A 1 114.58 9.71 -50.11
C MET A 1 113.57 9.79 -48.97
N PRO A 2 113.44 10.91 -48.24
CA PRO A 2 112.49 11.02 -47.13
C PRO A 2 111.06 11.34 -47.60
N MET A 3 110.90 12.29 -48.54
CA MET A 3 109.58 12.79 -48.99
C MET A 3 108.64 11.69 -49.51
N GLU A 4 109.16 10.64 -50.15
CA GLU A 4 108.33 9.52 -50.64
C GLU A 4 107.63 8.77 -49.49
N LYS A 5 108.28 8.67 -48.33
CA LYS A 5 107.69 8.07 -47.13
C LYS A 5 106.66 8.99 -46.47
N GLU A 6 106.88 10.31 -46.50
CA GLU A 6 105.87 11.29 -46.05
C GLU A 6 104.65 11.29 -46.98
N ILE A 7 104.85 11.24 -48.30
CA ILE A 7 103.74 11.17 -49.27
C ILE A 7 102.94 9.86 -49.11
N ALA A 8 103.60 8.74 -48.82
CA ALA A 8 102.91 7.50 -48.46
C ALA A 8 102.09 7.67 -47.16
N ALA A 9 102.72 8.11 -46.07
CA ALA A 9 102.05 8.30 -44.78
C ALA A 9 100.92 9.35 -44.81
N LEU A 10 100.99 10.34 -45.71
CA LEU A 10 99.90 11.30 -45.95
C LEU A 10 98.74 10.69 -46.76
N LYS A 11 99.03 9.79 -47.71
CA LYS A 11 97.99 9.02 -48.42
C LYS A 11 97.28 8.05 -47.50
N ASP A 12 98.03 7.30 -46.68
CA ASP A 12 97.48 6.35 -45.72
C ASP A 12 96.52 7.07 -44.74
N LYS A 13 96.93 8.24 -44.21
CA LYS A 13 96.09 9.12 -43.39
C LYS A 13 94.88 9.70 -44.11
N LEU A 14 95.00 10.00 -45.42
CA LEU A 14 93.87 10.46 -46.21
C LEU A 14 92.84 9.34 -46.38
N THR A 15 93.26 8.12 -46.72
CA THR A 15 92.37 6.96 -46.78
C THR A 15 91.74 6.62 -45.42
N GLU A 16 92.50 6.71 -44.34
CA GLU A 16 91.99 6.53 -42.97
C GLU A 16 90.93 7.60 -42.61
N ALA A 17 91.12 8.85 -43.06
CA ALA A 17 90.15 9.91 -42.88
C ALA A 17 88.90 9.74 -43.76
N GLU A 18 89.07 9.35 -45.03
CA GLU A 18 87.95 9.06 -45.93
C GLU A 18 87.11 7.87 -45.43
N ASP A 19 87.72 6.81 -44.92
CA ASP A 19 86.99 5.65 -44.39
C ASP A 19 86.28 5.99 -43.07
N LYS A 20 86.85 6.84 -42.21
CA LYS A 20 86.16 7.42 -41.05
C LYS A 20 84.98 8.30 -41.44
N VAL A 21 85.08 9.07 -42.53
CA VAL A 21 83.94 9.84 -43.07
C VAL A 21 82.84 8.90 -43.55
N LYS A 22 83.17 7.86 -44.34
CA LYS A 22 82.21 6.83 -44.78
C LYS A 22 81.54 6.12 -43.59
N GLU A 23 82.29 5.82 -42.53
CA GLU A 23 81.76 5.19 -41.31
C GLU A 23 80.81 6.12 -40.55
N LEU A 24 81.16 7.41 -40.40
CA LEU A 24 80.30 8.43 -39.79
C LEU A 24 79.03 8.67 -40.62
N GLU A 25 79.13 8.72 -41.95
CA GLU A 25 77.98 8.81 -42.85
C GLU A 25 77.08 7.57 -42.73
N ALA A 26 77.65 6.36 -42.78
CA ALA A 26 76.89 5.12 -42.62
C ALA A 26 76.24 4.98 -41.23
N SER A 27 76.89 5.50 -40.18
CA SER A 27 76.32 5.58 -38.82
C SER A 27 75.14 6.55 -38.78
N LYS A 28 75.31 7.77 -39.32
CA LYS A 28 74.27 8.80 -39.35
C LYS A 28 73.07 8.41 -40.22
N VAL A 29 73.28 7.68 -41.31
CA VAL A 29 72.20 7.10 -42.13
C VAL A 29 71.42 6.04 -41.35
N LYS A 30 72.08 5.18 -40.56
CA LYS A 30 71.39 4.23 -39.67
C LYS A 30 70.57 4.95 -38.60
N GLU A 31 71.13 6.00 -37.99
CA GLU A 31 70.45 6.80 -36.96
C GLU A 31 69.19 7.48 -37.51
N LEU A 32 69.31 8.18 -38.65
CA LEU A 32 68.18 8.80 -39.35
C LEU A 32 67.11 7.79 -39.77
N ASN A 33 67.51 6.59 -40.19
CA ASN A 33 66.58 5.53 -40.54
C ASN A 33 65.86 4.96 -39.30
N HIS A 34 66.53 4.92 -38.14
CA HIS A 34 65.91 4.52 -36.87
C HIS A 34 64.84 5.54 -36.42
N TYR A 35 65.13 6.85 -36.48
CA TYR A 35 64.12 7.87 -36.22
C TYR A 35 62.94 7.79 -37.22
N LEU A 36 63.21 7.49 -38.50
CA LEU A 36 62.16 7.32 -39.50
C LEU A 36 61.23 6.13 -39.22
N GLU A 37 61.75 4.99 -38.76
CA GLU A 37 60.90 3.86 -38.34
C GLU A 37 60.14 4.16 -37.02
N ALA A 38 60.74 4.90 -36.09
CA ALA A 38 60.04 5.36 -34.88
C ALA A 38 58.86 6.29 -35.21
N GLU A 39 59.08 7.30 -36.07
CA GLU A 39 58.02 8.20 -36.57
C GLU A 39 56.91 7.44 -37.31
N LYS A 40 57.24 6.43 -38.12
CA LYS A 40 56.24 5.55 -38.75
C LYS A 40 55.41 4.81 -37.71
N SER A 41 56.02 4.25 -36.66
CA SER A 41 55.32 3.56 -35.58
C SER A 41 54.36 4.51 -34.85
N CYS A 42 54.88 5.65 -34.38
CA CYS A 42 54.07 6.67 -33.69
C CYS A 42 52.91 7.18 -34.57
N ARG A 43 53.13 7.29 -35.88
CA ARG A 43 52.07 7.61 -36.84
C ARG A 43 51.01 6.49 -36.93
N THR A 44 51.40 5.23 -37.03
CA THR A 44 50.42 4.12 -37.05
C THR A 44 49.64 4.02 -35.73
N ASP A 45 50.28 4.31 -34.60
CA ASP A 45 49.61 4.38 -33.29
C ASP A 45 48.59 5.53 -33.26
N LEU A 46 48.95 6.72 -33.76
CA LEU A 46 48.02 7.86 -33.89
C LEU A 46 46.85 7.56 -34.83
N GLU A 47 47.09 6.92 -35.98
CA GLU A 47 46.04 6.50 -36.91
C GLU A 47 45.10 5.46 -36.26
N MET A 48 45.63 4.55 -35.43
CA MET A 48 44.84 3.64 -34.60
C MET A 48 44.02 4.37 -33.52
N TYR A 49 44.60 5.31 -32.77
CA TYR A 49 43.87 6.12 -31.78
C TYR A 49 42.73 6.91 -32.43
N VAL A 50 42.97 7.51 -33.60
CA VAL A 50 41.93 8.22 -34.38
C VAL A 50 40.83 7.26 -34.84
N ALA A 51 41.15 6.02 -35.24
CA ALA A 51 40.16 5.01 -35.58
C ALA A 51 39.30 4.60 -34.36
N VAL A 52 39.92 4.37 -33.19
CA VAL A 52 39.22 4.05 -31.94
C VAL A 52 38.31 5.20 -31.51
N LEU A 53 38.79 6.44 -31.52
CA LEU A 53 38.01 7.63 -31.15
C LEU A 53 36.81 7.85 -32.10
N ASN A 54 36.97 7.61 -33.41
CA ASN A 54 35.85 7.69 -34.35
C ASN A 54 34.82 6.57 -34.12
N THR A 55 35.25 5.36 -33.78
CA THR A 55 34.35 4.25 -33.42
C THR A 55 33.57 4.56 -32.13
N GLN A 56 34.26 5.02 -31.07
CA GLN A 56 33.65 5.46 -29.82
C GLN A 56 32.65 6.59 -30.05
N LYS A 57 32.98 7.55 -30.92
CA LYS A 57 32.08 8.63 -31.32
C LYS A 57 30.82 8.11 -32.03
N SER A 58 30.93 7.12 -32.93
CA SER A 58 29.74 6.51 -33.58
C SER A 58 28.82 5.88 -32.54
N VAL A 59 29.37 5.02 -31.67
CA VAL A 59 28.60 4.35 -30.60
C VAL A 59 27.90 5.37 -29.70
N LEU A 60 28.61 6.41 -29.24
CA LEU A 60 28.01 7.48 -28.41
C LEU A 60 26.94 8.30 -29.16
N GLN A 61 27.05 8.47 -30.48
CA GLN A 61 26.01 9.11 -31.30
C GLN A 61 24.78 8.19 -31.47
N GLU A 62 24.99 6.90 -31.67
CA GLU A 62 23.95 5.86 -31.79
C GLU A 62 23.19 5.68 -30.47
N ASP A 63 23.89 5.59 -29.33
CA ASP A 63 23.29 5.55 -27.98
C ASP A 63 22.52 6.84 -27.68
N ALA A 64 23.08 8.01 -28.01
CA ALA A 64 22.37 9.27 -27.86
C ALA A 64 21.13 9.37 -28.76
N GLU A 65 21.10 8.71 -29.92
CA GLU A 65 19.90 8.58 -30.75
C GLU A 65 18.88 7.59 -30.18
N LYS A 66 19.34 6.48 -29.62
CA LYS A 66 18.51 5.46 -28.98
C LYS A 66 17.80 6.03 -27.75
N LEU A 67 18.54 6.66 -26.85
CA LEU A 67 18.00 7.37 -25.68
C LEU A 67 17.02 8.48 -26.07
N ARG A 68 17.26 9.19 -27.19
CA ARG A 68 16.29 10.16 -27.74
C ARG A 68 15.00 9.48 -28.19
N LYS A 69 15.06 8.34 -28.87
CA LYS A 69 13.88 7.58 -29.32
C LYS A 69 13.07 7.04 -28.12
N GLU A 70 13.75 6.43 -27.15
CA GLU A 70 13.17 5.93 -25.90
C GLU A 70 12.47 7.05 -25.11
N LEU A 71 13.09 8.23 -24.99
CA LEU A 71 12.47 9.39 -24.35
C LEU A 71 11.18 9.87 -25.06
N HIS A 72 11.16 9.87 -26.41
CA HIS A 72 9.95 10.25 -27.15
C HIS A 72 8.83 9.22 -26.97
N GLU A 73 9.16 7.93 -26.88
CA GLU A 73 8.20 6.85 -26.62
C GLU A 73 7.61 6.95 -25.21
N VAL A 74 8.43 7.19 -24.18
CA VAL A 74 7.97 7.43 -22.80
C VAL A 74 7.08 8.67 -22.72
N CYS A 75 7.44 9.78 -23.38
CA CYS A 75 6.60 10.97 -23.45
C CYS A 75 5.25 10.72 -24.15
N HIS A 76 5.24 9.90 -25.22
CA HIS A 76 4.00 9.51 -25.90
C HIS A 76 3.10 8.65 -24.99
N LEU A 77 3.67 7.66 -24.30
CA LEU A 77 2.93 6.80 -23.36
C LEU A 77 2.35 7.60 -22.20
N LEU A 78 3.11 8.53 -21.61
CA LEU A 78 2.63 9.41 -20.53
C LEU A 78 1.47 10.30 -20.99
N GLU A 79 1.55 10.87 -22.21
CA GLU A 79 0.45 11.67 -22.77
C GLU A 79 -0.78 10.81 -23.09
N GLN A 80 -0.59 9.56 -23.51
CA GLN A 80 -1.66 8.58 -23.72
C GLN A 80 -2.35 8.19 -22.39
N GLU A 81 -1.60 7.88 -21.33
CA GLU A 81 -2.15 7.60 -20.00
C GLU A 81 -2.90 8.82 -19.44
N ARG A 82 -2.33 10.02 -19.60
CA ARG A 82 -2.99 11.29 -19.24
C ARG A 82 -4.32 11.47 -19.97
N GLN A 83 -4.40 11.13 -21.26
CA GLN A 83 -5.65 11.16 -22.02
C GLN A 83 -6.65 10.11 -21.52
N GLN A 84 -6.23 8.87 -21.28
CA GLN A 84 -7.08 7.80 -20.75
C GLN A 84 -7.63 8.14 -19.35
N HIS A 85 -6.78 8.66 -18.46
CA HIS A 85 -7.19 9.14 -17.14
C HIS A 85 -8.24 10.26 -17.22
N ASN A 86 -8.07 11.22 -18.15
CA ASN A 86 -9.07 12.28 -18.35
C ASN A 86 -10.39 11.75 -18.93
N GLN A 87 -10.35 10.78 -19.85
CA GLN A 87 -11.56 10.10 -20.35
C GLN A 87 -12.28 9.34 -19.23
N LEU A 88 -11.54 8.62 -18.38
CA LEU A 88 -12.06 7.90 -17.22
C LEU A 88 -12.67 8.88 -16.20
N LYS A 89 -12.00 9.99 -15.89
CA LYS A 89 -12.51 11.07 -15.03
C LYS A 89 -13.82 11.66 -15.55
N HIS A 90 -13.91 11.98 -16.85
CA HIS A 90 -15.16 12.45 -17.46
C HIS A 90 -16.28 11.39 -17.45
N THR A 91 -15.94 10.11 -17.55
CA THR A 91 -16.90 9.01 -17.49
C THR A 91 -17.45 8.84 -16.07
N TRP A 92 -16.59 8.85 -15.05
CA TRP A 92 -16.99 8.85 -13.64
C TRP A 92 -17.81 10.07 -13.26
N GLN A 93 -17.45 11.26 -13.76
CA GLN A 93 -18.21 12.48 -13.51
C GLN A 93 -19.64 12.35 -14.06
N LYS A 94 -19.81 11.90 -15.31
CA LYS A 94 -21.14 11.63 -15.89
C LYS A 94 -21.93 10.59 -15.11
N ALA A 95 -21.29 9.51 -14.65
CA ALA A 95 -21.94 8.49 -13.84
C ALA A 95 -22.40 9.02 -12.48
N ASN A 96 -21.61 9.90 -11.85
CA ASN A 96 -21.97 10.59 -10.61
C ASN A 96 -23.12 11.59 -10.84
N ASP A 97 -23.05 12.40 -11.89
CA ASP A 97 -24.13 13.33 -12.28
C ASP A 97 -25.46 12.59 -12.50
N GLN A 98 -25.42 11.43 -13.18
CA GLN A 98 -26.58 10.53 -13.39
C GLN A 98 -27.08 9.90 -12.10
N PHE A 99 -26.19 9.50 -11.18
CA PHE A 99 -26.58 8.97 -9.87
C PHE A 99 -27.27 10.06 -9.03
N LEU A 100 -26.69 11.26 -8.96
CA LEU A 100 -27.28 12.41 -8.27
C LEU A 100 -28.59 12.84 -8.93
N GLU A 101 -28.72 12.75 -10.25
CA GLU A 101 -29.99 13.04 -10.94
C GLU A 101 -31.06 11.99 -10.67
N SER A 102 -30.72 10.69 -10.68
CA SER A 102 -31.70 9.63 -10.35
C SER A 102 -32.14 9.69 -8.88
N GLN A 103 -31.23 10.03 -7.95
CA GLN A 103 -31.59 10.32 -6.56
C GLN A 103 -32.50 11.56 -6.44
N ARG A 104 -32.22 12.63 -7.19
CA ARG A 104 -33.09 13.84 -7.28
C ARG A 104 -34.42 13.57 -7.97
N LEU A 105 -34.55 12.53 -8.79
CA LEU A 105 -35.83 12.07 -9.34
C LEU A 105 -36.60 11.28 -8.29
N LEU A 106 -35.95 10.29 -7.67
CA LEU A 106 -36.54 9.44 -6.62
C LEU A 106 -37.05 10.25 -5.42
N MET A 107 -36.34 11.29 -4.98
CA MET A 107 -36.84 12.19 -3.93
C MET A 107 -38.10 12.94 -4.34
N ARG A 108 -38.23 13.36 -5.61
CA ARG A 108 -39.46 14.00 -6.12
C ARG A 108 -40.60 13.00 -6.27
N ASP A 109 -40.32 11.74 -6.62
CA ASP A 109 -41.34 10.69 -6.65
C ASP A 109 -41.80 10.28 -5.25
N MET A 110 -40.90 10.24 -4.26
CA MET A 110 -41.26 10.09 -2.85
C MET A 110 -42.18 11.24 -2.40
N GLN A 111 -41.82 12.49 -2.69
CA GLN A 111 -42.66 13.65 -2.39
C GLN A 111 -44.02 13.61 -3.12
N ARG A 112 -44.07 13.14 -4.37
CA ARG A 112 -45.33 12.92 -5.11
C ARG A 112 -46.21 11.86 -4.44
N MET A 113 -45.63 10.78 -3.93
CA MET A 113 -46.36 9.75 -3.19
C MET A 113 -46.83 10.27 -1.81
N GLU A 114 -45.98 11.00 -1.09
CA GLU A 114 -46.31 11.61 0.20
C GLU A 114 -47.48 12.61 0.09
N MET A 115 -47.59 13.37 -1.01
CA MET A 115 -48.75 14.24 -1.28
C MET A 115 -50.08 13.51 -1.55
N VAL A 116 -50.05 12.20 -1.83
CA VAL A 116 -51.27 11.39 -2.09
C VAL A 116 -51.71 10.62 -0.83
N LEU A 117 -50.85 10.53 0.20
CA LEU A 117 -51.19 9.91 1.47
C LEU A 117 -52.08 10.82 2.34
N THR A 118 -52.99 10.21 3.10
CA THR A 118 -53.77 10.95 4.11
C THR A 118 -52.90 11.32 5.32
N SER A 119 -53.30 12.34 6.07
CA SER A 119 -52.54 12.86 7.22
C SER A 119 -52.23 11.82 8.30
N GLU A 120 -53.13 10.86 8.55
CA GLU A 120 -52.86 9.76 9.50
C GLU A 120 -51.92 8.70 8.91
N GLN A 121 -51.96 8.45 7.59
CA GLN A 121 -50.98 7.58 6.93
C GLN A 121 -49.57 8.20 6.96
N LEU A 122 -49.44 9.51 6.70
CA LEU A 122 -48.18 10.25 6.85
C LEU A 122 -47.63 10.14 8.28
N ARG A 123 -48.49 10.32 9.30
CA ARG A 123 -48.10 10.15 10.72
C ARG A 123 -47.68 8.72 11.07
N GLN A 124 -48.20 7.71 10.38
CA GLN A 124 -47.77 6.32 10.55
C GLN A 124 -46.43 6.05 9.85
N VAL A 125 -46.23 6.57 8.63
CA VAL A 125 -44.94 6.50 7.91
C VAL A 125 -43.83 7.20 8.69
N GLU A 126 -44.09 8.38 9.28
CA GLU A 126 -43.10 9.10 10.08
C GLU A 126 -42.72 8.36 11.38
N LYS A 127 -43.69 7.68 12.02
CA LYS A 127 -43.42 6.80 13.17
C LYS A 127 -42.61 5.56 12.80
N LEU A 128 -42.77 5.03 11.59
CA LEU A 128 -41.93 3.94 11.08
C LEU A 128 -40.51 4.47 10.80
N LYS A 129 -40.37 5.54 10.01
CA LYS A 129 -39.08 6.21 9.74
C LYS A 129 -38.27 6.49 11.02
N LYS A 130 -38.92 6.89 12.12
CA LYS A 130 -38.25 7.07 13.43
C LYS A 130 -37.82 5.76 14.08
N ARG A 131 -38.67 4.72 14.11
CA ARG A 131 -38.28 3.41 14.65
C ARG A 131 -37.10 2.82 13.86
N ASP A 132 -37.16 2.90 12.54
CA ASP A 132 -36.11 2.40 11.65
C ASP A 132 -34.77 3.11 11.95
N GLN A 133 -34.79 4.43 12.21
CA GLN A 133 -33.63 5.19 12.67
C GLN A 133 -33.14 4.76 14.07
N GLU A 134 -34.04 4.59 15.04
CA GLU A 134 -33.71 4.11 16.39
C GLU A 134 -33.09 2.70 16.36
N GLU A 135 -33.55 1.82 15.47
CA GLU A 135 -33.00 0.47 15.25
C GLU A 135 -31.62 0.53 14.56
N ASP A 136 -31.41 1.43 13.59
CA ASP A 136 -30.14 1.62 12.89
C ASP A 136 -29.05 2.21 13.82
N GLU A 137 -29.43 3.14 14.71
CA GLU A 137 -28.56 3.66 15.77
C GLU A 137 -28.21 2.60 16.81
N GLN A 138 -29.17 1.77 17.23
CA GLN A 138 -28.91 0.61 18.09
C GLN A 138 -27.95 -0.38 17.43
N GLN A 139 -28.10 -0.69 16.14
CA GLN A 139 -27.17 -1.55 15.41
C GLN A 139 -25.75 -0.96 15.33
N ARG A 140 -25.61 0.36 15.15
CA ARG A 140 -24.30 1.05 15.18
C ARG A 140 -23.68 1.01 16.58
N PHE A 141 -24.48 1.18 17.63
CA PHE A 141 -24.04 1.08 19.02
C PHE A 141 -23.59 -0.34 19.37
N HIS A 142 -24.34 -1.36 18.94
CA HIS A 142 -23.97 -2.77 19.09
C HIS A 142 -22.65 -3.08 18.36
N LYS A 143 -22.50 -2.74 17.08
CA LYS A 143 -21.26 -2.97 16.32
C LYS A 143 -20.02 -2.33 16.97
N ARG A 144 -20.15 -1.12 17.55
CA ARG A 144 -19.06 -0.49 18.33
C ARG A 144 -18.78 -1.24 19.64
N LYS A 145 -19.83 -1.66 20.35
CA LYS A 145 -19.73 -2.41 21.62
C LYS A 145 -19.11 -3.80 21.44
N ASP A 146 -19.34 -4.44 20.30
CA ASP A 146 -18.81 -5.77 19.99
C ASP A 146 -17.33 -5.68 19.57
N HIS A 147 -16.91 -4.64 18.85
CA HIS A 147 -15.48 -4.35 18.58
C HIS A 147 -14.68 -4.20 19.88
N ASN A 148 -15.15 -3.32 20.77
CA ASN A 148 -14.61 -3.12 22.12
C ASN A 148 -14.67 -4.37 23.05
N ARG A 149 -15.26 -5.50 22.60
CA ARG A 149 -15.26 -6.78 23.32
C ARG A 149 -14.26 -7.77 22.76
N THR A 150 -14.08 -7.84 21.43
CA THR A 150 -12.98 -8.61 20.84
C THR A 150 -11.62 -8.16 21.38
N ASP A 151 -11.40 -6.84 21.43
CA ASP A 151 -10.13 -6.26 21.92
C ASP A 151 -9.86 -6.61 23.40
N ALA A 152 -10.92 -6.81 24.19
CA ALA A 152 -10.83 -7.07 25.64
C ALA A 152 -10.70 -8.57 26.00
N GLU A 153 -10.92 -9.49 25.05
CA GLU A 153 -10.82 -10.93 25.29
C GLU A 153 -9.49 -11.54 24.82
N GLU A 154 -8.76 -10.90 23.89
CA GLU A 154 -7.39 -11.32 23.52
C GLU A 154 -6.32 -10.91 24.55
N GLU A 155 -6.45 -9.76 25.24
CA GLU A 155 -5.50 -9.33 26.30
C GLU A 155 -5.43 -10.31 27.50
N ALA A 156 -6.41 -11.19 27.67
CA ALA A 156 -6.53 -12.04 28.86
C ALA A 156 -5.60 -13.27 28.91
N LYS A 157 -4.77 -13.53 27.88
CA LYS A 157 -3.93 -14.75 27.77
C LYS A 157 -2.47 -14.51 27.31
N ALA A 158 -1.76 -13.58 27.96
CA ALA A 158 -0.29 -13.51 27.90
C ALA A 158 0.34 -13.36 29.30
N PRO A 159 1.54 -13.93 29.56
CA PRO A 159 2.23 -13.78 30.85
C PRO A 159 2.86 -12.38 30.99
N ALA A 160 2.80 -11.81 32.18
CA ALA A 160 3.15 -10.41 32.42
C ALA A 160 4.66 -10.12 32.39
N VAL A 161 5.14 -9.45 31.33
CA VAL A 161 6.36 -8.62 31.33
C VAL A 161 6.11 -7.34 30.52
N CYS A 162 6.33 -6.18 31.15
CA CYS A 162 6.51 -4.81 30.60
C CYS A 162 5.71 -4.37 29.35
N ALA A 163 4.82 -3.40 29.56
CA ALA A 163 4.07 -2.72 28.50
C ALA A 163 4.77 -1.46 27.92
N PHE A 164 4.10 -0.85 26.93
CA PHE A 164 4.26 0.49 26.33
C PHE A 164 5.17 0.66 25.11
N ALA A 165 4.52 0.87 23.95
CA ALA A 165 4.89 1.90 22.98
C ALA A 165 3.68 2.30 22.11
N HIS A 166 3.22 3.56 22.22
CA HIS A 166 2.42 4.31 21.22
C HIS A 166 1.01 3.75 20.86
N GLU A 167 0.08 4.49 20.25
CA GLU A 167 0.15 5.86 19.71
C GLU A 167 -1.14 6.70 19.90
N GLU A 168 -0.99 7.98 19.57
CA GLU A 168 -1.95 9.09 19.38
C GLU A 168 -3.35 8.69 18.83
N SER A 169 -4.44 9.18 19.44
CA SER A 169 -5.05 10.51 19.22
C SER A 169 -5.52 10.79 17.78
N SER A 170 -6.83 10.97 17.62
CA SER A 170 -7.40 11.85 16.59
C SER A 170 -8.76 12.37 17.03
N ALA A 171 -8.90 13.69 17.11
CA ALA A 171 -10.17 14.36 17.40
C ALA A 171 -10.88 14.73 16.10
N GLN A 172 -12.21 14.63 16.05
CA GLN A 172 -12.97 15.33 15.02
C GLN A 172 -14.35 15.81 15.49
N LEU A 173 -14.37 17.08 15.88
CA LEU A 173 -15.39 18.09 15.58
C LEU A 173 -16.87 17.64 15.64
N SER A 174 -17.52 17.92 16.77
CA SER A 174 -18.95 18.25 16.79
C SER A 174 -19.13 19.76 16.64
N ASN A 175 -19.95 20.21 15.68
CA ASN A 175 -20.45 21.59 15.66
C ASN A 175 -21.36 21.83 16.87
N GLU A 176 -21.30 23.03 17.45
CA GLU A 176 -22.50 23.71 17.96
C GLU A 176 -22.33 25.23 17.82
N GLU A 177 -23.44 25.94 17.69
CA GLU A 177 -23.48 27.40 17.47
C GLU A 177 -23.58 28.14 18.81
N GLU A 178 -22.93 29.30 18.97
CA GLU A 178 -23.62 30.56 19.34
C GLU A 178 -22.67 31.79 19.46
N ARG A 179 -23.04 32.88 18.76
CA ARG A 179 -23.24 34.24 19.32
C ARG A 179 -22.26 34.80 20.38
N LEU A 180 -21.50 35.86 20.01
CA LEU A 180 -21.83 37.28 20.32
C LEU A 180 -20.72 38.28 19.89
N ASP A 181 -21.13 39.56 19.76
CA ASP A 181 -20.40 40.85 19.68
C ASP A 181 -18.88 40.88 20.01
N SER A 182 -18.04 41.74 19.41
CA SER A 182 -18.16 43.22 19.53
C SER A 182 -17.08 44.02 18.77
N THR A 183 -17.53 45.10 18.11
CA THR A 183 -16.92 46.45 17.84
C THR A 183 -15.42 46.68 17.45
N HIS A 184 -15.20 47.82 16.79
CA HIS A 184 -13.91 48.42 16.34
C HIS A 184 -13.12 47.62 15.27
N GLY A 185 -12.85 48.11 14.05
CA GLY A 185 -13.25 49.37 13.41
C GLY A 185 -12.09 50.34 13.16
N SER A 186 -11.58 50.37 11.93
CA SER A 186 -10.77 51.47 11.38
C SER A 186 -11.00 51.59 9.87
N VAL A 187 -10.84 52.79 9.32
CA VAL A 187 -11.16 53.17 7.94
C VAL A 187 -9.92 53.20 7.03
N HIS A 188 -10.13 52.95 5.72
CA HIS A 188 -9.75 53.76 4.55
C HIS A 188 -9.77 52.85 3.29
N SER A 189 -10.46 53.10 2.15
CA SER A 189 -10.83 54.32 1.41
C SER A 189 -9.61 54.86 0.62
N LEU A 190 -9.51 54.86 -0.71
CA LEU A 190 -10.51 54.77 -1.81
C LEU A 190 -9.95 54.10 -3.10
N ASP A 191 -10.83 53.85 -4.09
CA ASP A 191 -10.49 53.60 -5.51
C ASP A 191 -9.81 54.81 -6.20
N ALA A 192 -9.04 54.56 -7.26
CA ALA A 192 -8.96 55.47 -8.42
C ALA A 192 -8.38 54.80 -9.69
N ASP A 193 -9.23 54.78 -10.71
CA ASP A 193 -9.09 54.36 -12.10
C ASP A 193 -7.93 54.94 -12.96
N LEU A 194 -7.66 54.20 -14.06
CA LEU A 194 -7.41 54.67 -15.45
C LEU A 194 -6.05 55.16 -16.02
N LEU A 195 -5.88 54.75 -17.29
CA LEU A 195 -5.16 55.32 -18.45
C LEU A 195 -3.65 55.07 -18.71
N LEU A 196 -3.42 54.46 -19.89
CA LEU A 196 -2.21 54.59 -20.71
C LEU A 196 -2.13 55.97 -21.37
N PRO A 197 -0.94 56.40 -21.83
CA PRO A 197 -0.84 56.76 -23.25
C PRO A 197 0.40 56.23 -23.98
N SER A 198 0.30 56.21 -25.31
CA SER A 198 1.32 55.79 -26.28
C SER A 198 2.41 56.84 -26.56
N GLY A 199 3.61 56.41 -26.97
CA GLY A 199 4.66 57.32 -27.48
C GLY A 199 5.87 56.62 -28.11
N ASP A 200 5.79 56.33 -29.41
CA ASP A 200 6.93 56.05 -30.32
C ASP A 200 7.03 57.27 -31.26
N PRO A 201 8.23 57.75 -31.69
CA PRO A 201 8.71 57.30 -33.00
C PRO A 201 10.25 57.38 -33.28
N PHE A 202 10.63 56.73 -34.39
CA PHE A 202 11.81 56.99 -35.25
C PHE A 202 13.24 56.89 -34.64
N SER A 203 13.97 55.83 -35.01
CA SER A 203 15.05 55.92 -36.03
C SER A 203 15.72 54.58 -36.39
N LYS A 204 16.15 54.48 -37.65
CA LYS A 204 17.10 53.50 -38.26
C LYS A 204 18.09 54.33 -39.12
N PRO A 205 19.31 53.86 -39.49
CA PRO A 205 19.61 52.47 -39.89
C PRO A 205 20.98 51.87 -39.47
N ASP A 206 21.10 50.56 -39.73
CA ASP A 206 22.23 49.72 -40.18
C ASP A 206 23.71 50.08 -39.84
N THR A 207 24.48 49.09 -39.33
CA THR A 207 25.68 48.49 -39.99
C THR A 207 26.37 47.42 -39.10
N ASP A 208 26.85 46.34 -39.74
CA ASP A 208 27.85 45.30 -39.37
C ASP A 208 27.84 44.46 -38.07
N MET A 209 27.67 43.15 -38.30
CA MET A 209 28.54 42.00 -37.95
C MET A 209 29.39 41.96 -36.64
N PHE A 210 29.18 40.87 -35.90
CA PHE A 210 30.16 40.04 -35.18
C PHE A 210 31.23 40.72 -34.29
N LYS A 211 31.05 40.59 -32.97
CA LYS A 211 32.16 40.34 -32.02
C LYS A 211 31.71 39.66 -30.73
N ASP A 212 32.61 38.91 -30.11
CA ASP A 212 32.44 38.23 -28.82
C ASP A 212 32.29 39.20 -27.64
N GLY A 213 31.77 38.70 -26.50
CA GLY A 213 31.95 39.38 -25.21
C GLY A 213 31.10 38.86 -24.05
N LEU A 214 31.66 37.96 -23.22
CA LEU A 214 31.10 37.68 -21.89
C LEU A 214 31.28 38.89 -20.94
N ARG A 215 30.18 39.37 -20.36
CA ARG A 215 29.99 39.83 -18.95
C ARG A 215 28.50 40.16 -18.76
N ARG A 216 27.77 39.52 -17.83
CA ARG A 216 27.81 39.63 -16.35
C ARG A 216 27.32 40.99 -15.83
N ALA A 217 26.11 41.00 -15.25
CA ALA A 217 25.83 41.51 -13.88
C ALA A 217 24.35 41.31 -13.48
N GLN A 218 24.13 40.94 -12.20
CA GLN A 218 23.05 41.41 -11.27
C GLN A 218 21.56 41.29 -11.71
N SER A 219 20.61 40.80 -10.91
CA SER A 219 20.54 40.24 -9.54
C SER A 219 19.20 39.44 -9.42
N THR A 220 18.76 38.80 -8.33
CA THR A 220 19.07 38.86 -6.88
C THR A 220 19.13 37.46 -6.22
N ASP A 221 19.40 37.50 -4.92
CA ASP A 221 19.17 36.49 -3.87
C ASP A 221 17.66 36.13 -3.71
N SER A 222 17.24 35.10 -2.96
CA SER A 222 17.95 34.30 -1.92
C SER A 222 17.55 32.82 -1.93
N LEU A 223 18.46 31.93 -1.51
CA LEU A 223 18.12 30.59 -1.03
C LEU A 223 17.96 30.60 0.50
N GLY A 224 16.95 29.90 1.00
CA GLY A 224 16.80 29.56 2.42
C GLY A 224 16.98 28.06 2.63
N THR A 225 17.91 27.66 3.50
CA THR A 225 18.31 26.26 3.67
C THR A 225 17.65 25.57 4.87
N SER A 226 17.22 24.33 4.66
CA SER A 226 17.22 23.22 5.63
C SER A 226 16.65 23.47 7.04
N GLY A 227 15.32 23.39 7.17
CA GLY A 227 14.68 22.93 8.41
C GLY A 227 14.57 21.39 8.39
N SER A 228 15.24 20.70 9.31
CA SER A 228 15.21 19.23 9.38
C SER A 228 13.97 18.72 10.12
N LEU A 229 13.19 17.84 9.48
CA LEU A 229 12.23 16.96 10.14
C LEU A 229 12.38 15.52 9.64
N GLN A 230 12.22 14.58 10.57
CA GLN A 230 12.56 13.17 10.37
C GLN A 230 11.41 12.39 9.73
N SER A 231 11.50 12.12 8.43
CA SER A 231 10.66 11.08 7.79
C SER A 231 11.25 9.69 8.05
N LYS A 232 10.97 9.11 9.21
CA LYS A 232 11.27 7.68 9.47
C LYS A 232 10.50 6.81 8.46
N ALA A 233 11.20 5.85 7.85
CA ALA A 233 10.53 4.83 7.07
C ALA A 233 9.76 3.87 7.99
N LEU A 234 8.46 3.73 7.75
CA LEU A 234 7.66 2.59 8.19
C LEU A 234 6.98 1.98 6.97
N GLY A 235 7.28 0.70 6.72
CA GLY A 235 6.63 -0.11 5.71
C GLY A 235 5.66 -1.11 6.32
N TYR A 236 5.45 -2.21 5.59
CA TYR A 236 4.52 -3.31 5.87
C TYR A 236 3.05 -2.99 5.56
N ASN A 237 2.45 -3.63 4.55
CA ASN A 237 2.11 -5.06 4.38
C ASN A 237 0.92 -5.51 5.24
N TYR A 238 -0.27 -5.54 4.64
CA TYR A 238 -1.32 -6.47 5.07
C TYR A 238 -1.10 -7.82 4.38
N LYS A 239 -0.44 -8.75 5.08
CA LYS A 239 -0.38 -10.18 4.72
C LYS A 239 -1.01 -11.00 5.83
N ALA A 240 -2.17 -11.60 5.54
CA ALA A 240 -2.80 -12.53 6.46
C ALA A 240 -1.95 -13.81 6.63
N LYS A 241 -1.50 -14.05 7.86
CA LYS A 241 -1.17 -15.37 8.41
C LYS A 241 -1.91 -15.44 9.75
N SER A 242 -2.77 -16.42 10.03
CA SER A 242 -2.69 -17.87 9.77
C SER A 242 -1.61 -18.56 10.61
N ALA A 243 -1.90 -18.62 11.89
CA ALA A 243 -1.67 -19.76 12.79
C ALA A 243 -2.90 -19.84 13.71
N GLY A 244 -3.35 -21.00 14.20
CA GLY A 244 -2.84 -22.35 13.99
C GLY A 244 -2.95 -23.16 15.27
N ASN A 245 -3.75 -24.22 15.26
CA ASN A 245 -3.99 -25.19 16.33
C ASN A 245 -4.71 -24.67 17.60
N LEU A 246 -5.92 -25.18 17.80
CA LEU A 246 -6.15 -26.02 18.98
C LEU A 246 -6.51 -27.43 18.52
N ASP A 247 -6.09 -28.41 19.31
CA ASP A 247 -6.27 -29.84 19.10
C ASP A 247 -7.45 -30.32 19.97
N GLU A 248 -8.30 -31.19 19.41
CA GLU A 248 -9.04 -32.17 20.21
C GLU A 248 -9.22 -33.46 19.40
N SER A 249 -8.27 -34.37 19.58
CA SER A 249 -8.21 -35.66 18.90
C SER A 249 -8.99 -36.75 19.65
N ASP A 250 -10.32 -36.82 19.51
CA ASP A 250 -11.05 -38.06 19.82
C ASP A 250 -12.39 -38.23 19.07
N PHE A 251 -12.41 -39.11 18.05
CA PHE A 251 -13.31 -40.27 17.97
C PHE A 251 -12.90 -41.19 16.80
N GLY A 252 -13.11 -42.50 16.95
CA GLY A 252 -12.43 -43.54 16.17
C GLY A 252 -12.84 -43.75 14.69
N PRO A 253 -12.04 -44.54 13.94
CA PRO A 253 -12.14 -44.66 12.48
C PRO A 253 -13.03 -45.82 12.00
N LEU A 254 -13.45 -45.78 10.73
CA LEU A 254 -13.92 -46.99 10.04
C LEU A 254 -13.64 -46.99 8.52
N VAL A 255 -12.60 -47.75 8.16
CA VAL A 255 -12.36 -48.47 6.89
C VAL A 255 -12.66 -47.74 5.57
N GLY A 256 -11.60 -47.39 4.85
CA GLY A 256 -11.55 -47.49 3.39
C GLY A 256 -10.82 -48.77 2.96
N ALA A 257 -11.19 -49.35 1.83
CA ALA A 257 -10.42 -50.38 1.12
C ALA A 257 -10.80 -50.41 -0.37
N ASP A 258 -9.80 -50.67 -1.22
CA ASP A 258 -9.88 -50.68 -2.69
C ASP A 258 -10.67 -51.87 -3.26
N SER A 259 -10.92 -51.86 -4.58
CA SER A 259 -10.35 -52.86 -5.51
C SER A 259 -10.83 -52.73 -6.96
N VAL A 260 -9.99 -53.22 -7.89
CA VAL A 260 -10.31 -53.48 -9.31
C VAL A 260 -9.78 -54.87 -9.67
N SER A 261 -10.41 -55.52 -10.66
CA SER A 261 -10.07 -56.82 -11.31
C SER A 261 -10.43 -58.14 -10.60
N GLU A 262 -11.43 -58.82 -11.18
CA GLU A 262 -11.40 -60.20 -11.70
C GLU A 262 -10.72 -61.34 -10.88
N ASN A 263 -11.50 -62.30 -10.35
CA ASN A 263 -11.81 -63.56 -11.06
C ASN A 263 -12.68 -64.57 -10.26
N PHE A 264 -13.20 -65.58 -11.00
CA PHE A 264 -13.89 -66.83 -10.60
C PHE A 264 -13.15 -67.63 -9.50
N ASP A 265 -13.74 -68.52 -8.67
CA ASP A 265 -15.11 -69.07 -8.51
C ASP A 265 -15.29 -69.56 -7.02
N THR A 266 -16.22 -70.39 -6.51
CA THR A 266 -17.26 -71.28 -7.07
C THR A 266 -18.50 -71.41 -6.14
N ALA A 267 -19.66 -71.68 -6.75
CA ALA A 267 -20.87 -72.40 -6.24
C ALA A 267 -21.12 -72.60 -4.72
N SER A 268 -22.23 -72.04 -4.22
CA SER A 268 -23.38 -72.82 -3.66
C SER A 268 -24.56 -71.92 -3.19
N LEU A 269 -25.75 -72.05 -3.83
CA LEU A 269 -27.06 -71.45 -3.46
C LEU A 269 -27.15 -69.90 -3.40
N GLY A 270 -28.19 -69.20 -3.86
CA GLY A 270 -29.42 -69.59 -4.57
C GLY A 270 -30.16 -68.32 -5.08
N SER A 271 -30.99 -68.44 -6.14
CA SER A 271 -31.49 -67.29 -6.92
C SER A 271 -32.70 -66.54 -6.32
N LEU A 272 -32.61 -65.21 -6.23
CA LEU A 272 -33.69 -64.20 -6.26
C LEU A 272 -33.07 -62.92 -6.88
N GLN A 273 -33.47 -62.35 -8.01
CA GLN A 273 -34.78 -61.95 -8.59
C GLN A 273 -35.29 -60.57 -8.11
N MET A 274 -35.69 -59.75 -9.10
CA MET A 274 -35.94 -58.30 -9.02
C MET A 274 -36.93 -57.86 -7.92
N PRO A 275 -36.66 -56.79 -7.17
CA PRO A 275 -37.59 -56.22 -6.18
C PRO A 275 -38.69 -55.38 -6.86
N SER A 276 -39.63 -56.05 -7.55
CA SER A 276 -40.87 -55.46 -8.08
C SER A 276 -42.11 -56.04 -7.38
N GLY A 277 -42.05 -56.14 -6.06
CA GLY A 277 -43.14 -56.65 -5.22
C GLY A 277 -43.84 -55.53 -4.46
N PHE A 278 -45.04 -55.12 -4.90
CA PHE A 278 -45.97 -54.38 -4.05
C PHE A 278 -46.51 -55.34 -2.98
N MET A 279 -45.87 -55.37 -1.81
CA MET A 279 -46.36 -56.11 -0.65
C MET A 279 -47.59 -55.39 -0.07
N LEU A 280 -48.77 -55.97 -0.30
CA LEU A 280 -50.01 -55.53 0.33
C LEU A 280 -49.95 -55.79 1.84
N THR A 281 -50.52 -54.89 2.63
CA THR A 281 -50.62 -55.07 4.10
C THR A 281 -51.61 -56.19 4.44
N LYS A 282 -51.50 -56.78 5.64
CA LYS A 282 -52.39 -57.88 6.07
C LYS A 282 -53.88 -57.54 6.00
N ASP A 283 -54.24 -56.26 6.15
CA ASP A 283 -55.63 -55.82 6.05
C ASP A 283 -56.07 -55.55 4.59
N GLN A 284 -55.13 -55.23 3.68
CA GLN A 284 -55.38 -55.26 2.23
C GLN A 284 -55.53 -56.70 1.71
N GLU A 285 -54.72 -57.65 2.20
CA GLU A 285 -54.90 -59.08 1.89
C GLU A 285 -56.25 -59.61 2.40
N ARG A 286 -56.70 -59.18 3.59
CA ARG A 286 -58.04 -59.49 4.10
C ARG A 286 -59.13 -58.87 3.25
N ALA A 287 -59.00 -57.61 2.85
CA ALA A 287 -59.99 -56.93 2.01
C ALA A 287 -60.19 -57.59 0.64
N ILE A 288 -59.13 -58.22 0.08
CA ILE A 288 -59.19 -58.94 -1.21
C ILE A 288 -59.70 -60.39 -1.05
N LYS A 289 -59.57 -60.98 0.15
CA LYS A 289 -60.00 -62.36 0.46
C LYS A 289 -61.36 -62.44 1.18
N ALA A 290 -61.92 -61.32 1.62
CA ALA A 290 -63.26 -61.25 2.15
C ALA A 290 -64.29 -61.43 1.03
N MET A 291 -65.20 -62.38 1.19
CA MET A 291 -66.41 -62.46 0.36
C MET A 291 -67.20 -61.14 0.53
N THR A 292 -67.81 -60.65 -0.55
CA THR A 292 -68.80 -59.57 -0.39
C THR A 292 -70.06 -60.12 0.32
N PRO A 293 -70.86 -59.28 1.01
CA PRO A 293 -72.09 -59.77 1.64
C PRO A 293 -73.04 -60.48 0.66
N GLU A 294 -73.12 -60.00 -0.59
CA GLU A 294 -73.90 -60.64 -1.67
C GLU A 294 -73.34 -62.03 -2.06
N GLN A 295 -72.03 -62.28 -1.89
CA GLN A 295 -71.41 -63.58 -2.11
C GLN A 295 -71.65 -64.55 -0.95
N GLU A 296 -71.70 -64.08 0.30
CA GLU A 296 -72.12 -64.93 1.44
C GLU A 296 -73.61 -65.28 1.35
N GLU A 297 -74.49 -64.33 1.01
CA GLU A 297 -75.92 -64.58 0.82
C GLU A 297 -76.18 -65.58 -0.33
N THR A 298 -75.52 -65.41 -1.48
CA THR A 298 -75.69 -66.35 -2.60
C THR A 298 -75.11 -67.73 -2.34
N ALA A 299 -73.99 -67.85 -1.60
CA ALA A 299 -73.47 -69.14 -1.14
C ALA A 299 -74.45 -69.82 -0.15
N SER A 300 -75.05 -69.07 0.76
CA SER A 300 -76.03 -69.58 1.73
C SER A 300 -77.32 -70.06 1.06
N LEU A 301 -77.80 -69.35 0.03
CA LEU A 301 -78.93 -69.77 -0.81
C LEU A 301 -78.63 -71.07 -1.58
N LEU A 302 -77.43 -71.21 -2.15
CA LEU A 302 -77.03 -72.45 -2.86
C LEU A 302 -76.86 -73.64 -1.90
N SER A 303 -76.37 -73.41 -0.68
CA SER A 303 -76.36 -74.41 0.39
C SER A 303 -77.78 -74.86 0.78
N SER A 304 -78.71 -73.91 0.85
CA SER A 304 -80.12 -74.19 1.16
C SER A 304 -80.83 -75.02 0.08
N VAL A 305 -80.47 -74.84 -1.19
CA VAL A 305 -81.02 -75.61 -2.34
C VAL A 305 -80.47 -77.04 -2.39
N THR A 306 -79.34 -77.35 -1.74
CA THR A 306 -78.65 -78.65 -1.86
C THR A 306 -78.86 -79.61 -0.68
N GLN A 307 -79.64 -79.22 0.35
CA GLN A 307 -79.98 -80.08 1.50
C GLN A 307 -81.51 -80.32 1.67
N GLY A 308 -82.32 -79.99 0.67
CA GLY A 308 -83.78 -80.11 0.73
C GLY A 308 -84.39 -81.26 -0.09
N VAL A 309 -84.95 -82.24 0.61
CA VAL A 309 -86.00 -83.18 0.13
C VAL A 309 -85.59 -84.19 -0.94
N GLU A 310 -85.07 -85.34 -0.48
CA GLU A 310 -85.57 -86.62 -0.99
C GLU A 310 -87.08 -86.75 -0.69
N SER A 311 -87.84 -87.47 -1.51
CA SER A 311 -89.27 -87.78 -1.33
C SER A 311 -90.26 -86.61 -1.53
N ALA A 312 -90.48 -86.26 -2.81
CA ALA A 312 -91.74 -85.70 -3.28
C ALA A 312 -92.20 -86.48 -4.53
N TYR A 313 -93.48 -86.85 -4.61
CA TYR A 313 -94.02 -87.78 -5.60
C TYR A 313 -94.90 -87.06 -6.63
N VAL A 314 -94.65 -87.29 -7.93
CA VAL A 314 -95.50 -86.88 -9.08
C VAL A 314 -95.53 -85.35 -9.32
N SER A 315 -95.60 -84.80 -10.54
CA SER A 315 -96.38 -85.21 -11.72
C SER A 315 -95.72 -84.91 -13.08
N PRO A 316 -96.19 -85.49 -14.21
CA PRO A 316 -95.64 -85.23 -15.55
C PRO A 316 -95.82 -83.79 -16.04
N SER A 317 -94.99 -83.40 -17.02
CA SER A 317 -95.00 -82.10 -17.67
C SER A 317 -96.31 -81.81 -18.40
N GLY A 318 -96.93 -80.65 -18.09
CA GLY A 318 -98.07 -80.11 -18.85
C GLY A 318 -99.19 -79.50 -18.00
N TYR A 319 -99.26 -79.78 -16.69
CA TYR A 319 -100.33 -79.27 -15.82
C TYR A 319 -99.99 -77.93 -15.17
N ARG A 320 -100.90 -76.96 -15.30
CA ARG A 320 -100.83 -75.61 -14.72
C ARG A 320 -101.21 -75.69 -13.23
N LEU A 321 -100.22 -75.69 -12.34
CA LEU A 321 -100.38 -75.79 -10.88
C LEU A 321 -100.92 -74.51 -10.18
N VAL A 322 -101.41 -73.54 -10.95
CA VAL A 322 -101.94 -72.25 -10.50
C VAL A 322 -103.12 -71.88 -11.40
N SER A 323 -104.10 -71.14 -10.88
CA SER A 323 -105.26 -70.71 -11.68
C SER A 323 -104.86 -69.82 -12.87
N GLU A 324 -105.75 -69.68 -13.84
CA GLU A 324 -105.60 -68.74 -14.97
C GLU A 324 -105.18 -67.34 -14.49
N THR A 325 -105.85 -66.85 -13.44
CA THR A 325 -105.60 -65.57 -12.77
C THR A 325 -104.25 -65.50 -12.07
N GLU A 326 -103.87 -66.52 -11.30
CA GLU A 326 -102.59 -66.55 -10.57
C GLU A 326 -101.40 -66.73 -11.50
N TRP A 327 -101.52 -67.54 -12.56
CA TRP A 327 -100.51 -67.65 -13.60
C TRP A 327 -100.32 -66.31 -14.32
N ASN A 328 -101.41 -65.62 -14.66
CA ASN A 328 -101.33 -64.30 -15.30
C ASN A 328 -100.79 -63.21 -14.35
N LEU A 329 -100.97 -63.37 -13.02
CA LEU A 329 -100.25 -62.57 -12.02
C LEU A 329 -98.77 -62.92 -12.01
N LEU A 330 -98.40 -64.20 -11.83
CA LEU A 330 -97.02 -64.68 -11.79
C LEU A 330 -96.23 -64.31 -13.04
N GLN A 331 -96.84 -64.39 -14.22
CA GLN A 331 -96.24 -63.99 -15.49
C GLN A 331 -96.05 -62.47 -15.59
N LYS A 332 -96.94 -61.66 -15.00
CA LYS A 332 -96.71 -60.22 -14.80
C LYS A 332 -95.66 -59.94 -13.73
N GLU A 333 -95.58 -60.74 -12.67
CA GLU A 333 -94.60 -60.59 -11.58
C GLU A 333 -93.20 -60.91 -12.08
N VAL A 334 -93.04 -61.98 -12.87
CA VAL A 334 -91.80 -62.34 -13.58
C VAL A 334 -91.44 -61.29 -14.62
N GLN A 335 -92.40 -60.79 -15.40
CA GLN A 335 -92.14 -59.68 -16.34
C GLN A 335 -91.75 -58.39 -15.60
N ASN A 336 -92.36 -58.09 -14.46
CA ASN A 336 -92.03 -56.94 -13.62
C ASN A 336 -90.67 -57.12 -12.92
N ALA A 337 -90.32 -58.34 -12.50
CA ALA A 337 -89.01 -58.67 -11.96
C ALA A 337 -87.94 -58.53 -13.05
N GLY A 338 -88.16 -59.05 -14.26
CA GLY A 338 -87.30 -58.82 -15.42
C GLY A 338 -87.18 -57.33 -15.79
N ASN A 339 -88.27 -56.57 -15.72
CA ASN A 339 -88.28 -55.12 -15.96
C ASN A 339 -87.63 -54.29 -14.83
N LYS A 340 -87.40 -54.89 -13.64
CA LYS A 340 -86.67 -54.28 -12.50
C LYS A 340 -85.19 -54.68 -12.53
N LEU A 341 -84.88 -55.96 -12.71
CA LEU A 341 -83.52 -56.51 -12.81
C LEU A 341 -82.81 -56.10 -14.12
N GLY A 342 -83.56 -55.88 -15.20
CA GLY A 342 -83.03 -55.36 -16.47
C GLY A 342 -82.79 -53.85 -16.49
N ARG A 343 -83.10 -53.13 -15.41
CA ARG A 343 -82.69 -51.73 -15.23
C ARG A 343 -81.33 -51.70 -14.52
N ARG A 344 -80.39 -50.91 -15.06
CA ARG A 344 -79.13 -50.63 -14.37
C ARG A 344 -79.43 -49.99 -13.02
N CYS A 345 -78.79 -50.47 -11.95
CA CYS A 345 -78.93 -49.84 -10.65
C CYS A 345 -78.27 -48.46 -10.66
N ASP A 346 -79.06 -47.40 -10.46
CA ASP A 346 -78.58 -46.02 -10.50
C ASP A 346 -77.51 -45.74 -9.44
N MET A 347 -77.59 -46.40 -8.26
CA MET A 347 -76.55 -46.32 -7.22
C MET A 347 -75.24 -46.97 -7.68
N CYS A 348 -75.29 -48.16 -8.30
CA CYS A 348 -74.09 -48.80 -8.83
C CYS A 348 -73.48 -47.97 -9.97
N SER A 349 -74.29 -47.38 -10.86
CA SER A 349 -73.78 -46.49 -11.91
C SER A 349 -73.23 -45.16 -11.38
N ASN A 350 -73.69 -44.71 -10.21
CA ASN A 350 -73.12 -43.55 -9.52
C ASN A 350 -71.76 -43.88 -8.92
N TYR A 351 -71.64 -44.98 -8.15
CA TYR A 351 -70.36 -45.45 -7.60
C TYR A 351 -69.35 -45.84 -8.69
N GLU A 352 -69.80 -46.45 -9.80
CA GLU A 352 -68.98 -46.71 -10.99
C GLU A 352 -68.39 -45.41 -11.55
N ARG A 353 -69.22 -44.38 -11.75
CA ARG A 353 -68.80 -43.05 -12.23
C ARG A 353 -67.86 -42.34 -11.24
N GLN A 354 -68.11 -42.49 -9.94
CA GLN A 354 -67.24 -41.96 -8.88
C GLN A 354 -65.88 -42.66 -8.87
N LEU A 355 -65.85 -43.99 -9.00
CA LEU A 355 -64.64 -44.78 -9.09
C LEU A 355 -63.83 -44.45 -10.35
N GLN A 356 -64.50 -44.31 -11.51
CA GLN A 356 -63.87 -43.83 -12.75
C GLN A 356 -63.27 -42.42 -12.57
N GLY A 357 -63.98 -41.52 -11.90
CA GLY A 357 -63.47 -40.18 -11.56
C GLY A 357 -62.21 -40.22 -10.68
N ILE A 358 -62.20 -41.08 -9.65
CA ILE A 358 -61.04 -41.30 -8.77
C ILE A 358 -59.87 -41.93 -9.54
N GLN A 359 -60.13 -42.90 -10.43
CA GLN A 359 -59.10 -43.53 -11.27
C GLN A 359 -58.47 -42.55 -12.26
N ILE A 360 -59.25 -41.63 -12.84
CA ILE A 360 -58.74 -40.55 -13.69
C ILE A 360 -57.88 -39.59 -12.85
N GLN A 361 -58.35 -39.16 -11.68
CA GLN A 361 -57.56 -38.31 -10.76
C GLN A 361 -56.27 -39.01 -10.29
N GLU A 362 -56.28 -40.33 -10.09
CA GLU A 362 -55.09 -41.12 -9.77
C GLU A 362 -54.11 -41.20 -10.95
N ALA A 363 -54.60 -41.29 -12.19
CA ALA A 363 -53.77 -41.23 -13.39
C ALA A 363 -53.14 -39.83 -13.59
N ASP A 364 -53.94 -38.76 -13.48
CA ASP A 364 -53.49 -37.37 -13.61
C ASP A 364 -52.44 -37.02 -12.55
N THR A 365 -52.65 -37.44 -11.30
CA THR A 365 -51.67 -37.22 -10.22
C THR A 365 -50.40 -38.06 -10.38
N ARG A 366 -50.49 -39.32 -10.86
CA ARG A 366 -49.32 -40.11 -11.24
C ARG A 366 -48.50 -39.42 -12.33
N ASP A 367 -49.14 -38.89 -13.38
CA ASP A 367 -48.43 -38.25 -14.50
C ASP A 367 -47.85 -36.89 -14.11
N GLN A 368 -48.52 -36.13 -13.25
CA GLN A 368 -47.96 -34.93 -12.63
C GLN A 368 -46.75 -35.27 -11.74
N VAL A 369 -46.78 -36.38 -10.99
CA VAL A 369 -45.61 -36.86 -10.22
C VAL A 369 -44.47 -37.28 -11.15
N LYS A 370 -44.72 -38.01 -12.25
CA LYS A 370 -43.69 -38.33 -13.26
C LYS A 370 -43.05 -37.06 -13.82
N LYS A 371 -43.86 -36.05 -14.16
CA LYS A 371 -43.40 -34.75 -14.67
C LYS A 371 -42.54 -33.99 -13.66
N LEU A 372 -42.97 -33.93 -12.40
CA LEU A 372 -42.19 -33.34 -11.30
C LEU A 372 -40.85 -34.08 -11.09
N GLN A 373 -40.85 -35.42 -11.10
CA GLN A 373 -39.61 -36.21 -11.01
C GLN A 373 -38.68 -36.01 -12.22
N ALA A 374 -39.21 -35.83 -13.44
CA ALA A 374 -38.41 -35.54 -14.62
C ALA A 374 -37.73 -34.16 -14.51
N MET A 375 -38.50 -33.11 -14.13
CA MET A 375 -37.95 -31.78 -13.90
C MET A 375 -36.94 -31.75 -12.75
N LEU A 376 -37.15 -32.54 -11.69
CA LEU A 376 -36.20 -32.67 -10.58
C LEU A 376 -34.88 -33.32 -11.01
N ARG A 377 -34.91 -34.38 -11.83
CA ARG A 377 -33.69 -34.98 -12.41
C ARG A 377 -32.94 -33.97 -13.27
N GLN A 378 -33.64 -33.29 -14.19
CA GLN A 378 -33.05 -32.27 -15.05
C GLN A 378 -32.44 -31.10 -14.25
N ALA A 379 -33.08 -30.68 -13.14
CA ALA A 379 -32.55 -29.66 -12.24
C ALA A 379 -31.30 -30.13 -11.49
N ASN A 380 -31.27 -31.38 -11.01
CA ASN A 380 -30.09 -31.96 -10.36
C ASN A 380 -28.92 -32.11 -11.36
N GLU A 381 -29.17 -32.61 -12.57
CA GLU A 381 -28.17 -32.70 -13.65
C GLU A 381 -27.61 -31.31 -14.02
N GLN A 382 -28.46 -30.28 -14.01
CA GLN A 382 -28.02 -28.90 -14.21
C GLN A 382 -27.15 -28.41 -13.06
N LEU A 383 -27.56 -28.66 -11.82
CA LEU A 383 -26.82 -28.29 -10.61
C LEU A 383 -25.44 -28.95 -10.61
N GLU A 384 -25.35 -30.26 -10.86
CA GLU A 384 -24.07 -30.97 -10.94
C GLU A 384 -23.15 -30.42 -12.04
N ARG A 385 -23.69 -30.09 -13.23
CA ARG A 385 -22.88 -29.49 -14.31
C ARG A 385 -22.35 -28.13 -13.90
N THR A 386 -23.20 -27.26 -13.36
CA THR A 386 -22.74 -25.95 -12.83
C THR A 386 -21.77 -26.08 -11.65
N ALA A 387 -21.86 -27.13 -10.84
CA ALA A 387 -20.92 -27.38 -9.74
C ALA A 387 -19.53 -27.80 -10.25
N ARG A 388 -19.47 -28.66 -11.27
CA ARG A 388 -18.22 -29.02 -11.97
C ARG A 388 -17.59 -27.81 -12.65
N GLU A 389 -18.37 -27.07 -13.44
CA GLU A 389 -17.96 -25.82 -14.10
C GLU A 389 -17.40 -24.80 -13.08
N ARG A 390 -18.03 -24.66 -11.91
CA ARG A 390 -17.55 -23.78 -10.84
C ARG A 390 -16.23 -24.28 -10.23
N GLN A 391 -16.09 -25.58 -10.01
CA GLN A 391 -14.86 -26.20 -9.49
C GLN A 391 -13.69 -26.06 -10.47
N ASP A 392 -13.93 -26.23 -11.76
CA ASP A 392 -12.93 -26.06 -12.81
C ASP A 392 -12.48 -24.60 -12.92
N LEU A 393 -13.40 -23.64 -12.79
CA LEU A 393 -13.10 -22.21 -12.75
C LEU A 393 -12.35 -21.79 -11.47
N GLU A 394 -12.74 -22.29 -10.29
CA GLU A 394 -11.99 -22.10 -9.04
C GLU A 394 -10.57 -22.66 -9.16
N GLY A 395 -10.41 -23.83 -9.79
CA GLY A 395 -9.13 -24.44 -10.11
C GLY A 395 -8.28 -23.56 -11.04
N ALA A 396 -8.84 -23.12 -12.17
CA ALA A 396 -8.13 -22.28 -13.15
C ALA A 396 -7.69 -20.93 -12.55
N LEU A 397 -8.57 -20.27 -11.78
CA LEU A 397 -8.25 -19.03 -11.07
C LEU A 397 -7.14 -19.22 -10.05
N LYS A 398 -7.13 -20.34 -9.31
CA LYS A 398 -6.08 -20.67 -8.34
C LYS A 398 -4.71 -20.84 -8.99
N HIS A 399 -4.63 -21.60 -10.09
CA HIS A 399 -3.37 -21.76 -10.83
C HIS A 399 -2.91 -20.43 -11.43
N SER A 400 -3.79 -19.67 -12.08
CA SER A 400 -3.48 -18.35 -12.63
C SER A 400 -2.96 -17.37 -11.58
N ALA A 401 -3.53 -17.37 -10.37
CA ALA A 401 -3.06 -16.55 -9.25
C ALA A 401 -1.68 -17.01 -8.72
N GLN A 402 -1.40 -18.31 -8.73
CA GLN A 402 -0.08 -18.85 -8.38
C GLN A 402 0.97 -18.48 -9.43
N ASP A 403 0.68 -18.67 -10.72
CA ASP A 403 1.57 -18.30 -11.82
C ASP A 403 1.87 -16.80 -11.85
N ALA A 404 0.84 -15.95 -11.66
CA ALA A 404 1.02 -14.51 -11.52
C ALA A 404 1.89 -14.16 -10.29
N GLY A 405 1.66 -14.82 -9.15
CA GLY A 405 2.50 -14.66 -7.94
C GLY A 405 3.96 -15.04 -8.17
N HIS A 406 4.23 -16.12 -8.92
CA HIS A 406 5.58 -16.53 -9.29
C HIS A 406 6.24 -15.55 -10.27
N GLN A 407 5.51 -15.07 -11.28
CA GLN A 407 6.00 -14.07 -12.23
C GLN A 407 6.32 -12.74 -11.56
N ILE A 408 5.42 -12.23 -10.69
CA ILE A 408 5.65 -11.02 -9.88
C ILE A 408 6.87 -11.20 -9.00
N SER A 409 7.02 -12.34 -8.31
CA SER A 409 8.19 -12.61 -7.46
C SER A 409 9.51 -12.60 -8.26
N ALA A 410 9.52 -13.20 -9.46
CA ALA A 410 10.69 -13.20 -10.34
C ALA A 410 11.01 -11.81 -10.92
N LEU A 411 10.00 -10.98 -11.17
CA LEU A 411 10.18 -9.59 -11.60
C LEU A 411 10.73 -8.71 -10.47
N VAL A 412 10.21 -8.85 -9.24
CA VAL A 412 10.70 -8.13 -8.05
C VAL A 412 12.16 -8.47 -7.76
N LEU A 413 12.54 -9.75 -7.80
CA LEU A 413 13.95 -10.14 -7.60
C LEU A 413 14.88 -9.58 -8.68
N ARG A 414 14.40 -9.47 -9.94
CA ARG A 414 15.17 -8.85 -11.03
C ARG A 414 15.27 -7.33 -10.88
N ALA A 415 14.22 -6.66 -10.43
CA ALA A 415 14.23 -5.24 -10.11
C ALA A 415 15.26 -4.94 -9.02
N GLN A 416 15.20 -5.66 -7.89
CA GLN A 416 16.15 -5.51 -6.78
C GLN A 416 17.61 -5.72 -7.21
N ALA A 417 17.88 -6.75 -8.02
CA ALA A 417 19.22 -6.97 -8.56
C ALA A 417 19.68 -5.85 -9.53
N SER A 418 18.75 -5.19 -10.23
CA SER A 418 19.03 -4.06 -11.11
C SER A 418 19.21 -2.75 -10.33
N GLU A 419 18.47 -2.55 -9.25
CA GLU A 419 18.60 -1.43 -8.32
C GLU A 419 19.99 -1.42 -7.67
N ILE A 420 20.42 -2.56 -7.11
CA ILE A 420 21.78 -2.73 -6.54
C ILE A 420 22.86 -2.44 -7.58
N LEU A 421 22.73 -2.98 -8.80
CA LEU A 421 23.70 -2.72 -9.89
C LEU A 421 23.73 -1.24 -10.29
N LEU A 422 22.59 -0.53 -10.27
CA LEU A 422 22.53 0.91 -10.53
C LEU A 422 23.19 1.72 -9.41
N GLU A 423 23.05 1.32 -8.15
CA GLU A 423 23.76 1.94 -7.02
C GLU A 423 25.29 1.74 -7.14
N GLU A 424 25.74 0.52 -7.43
CA GLU A 424 27.15 0.20 -7.68
C GLU A 424 27.74 1.03 -8.84
N LEU A 425 27.02 1.14 -9.95
CA LEU A 425 27.44 1.94 -11.11
C LEU A 425 27.47 3.46 -10.79
N GLN A 426 26.52 3.97 -10.02
CA GLN A 426 26.52 5.37 -9.57
C GLN A 426 27.69 5.68 -8.63
N GLN A 427 28.01 4.76 -7.72
CA GLN A 427 29.18 4.87 -6.83
C GLN A 427 30.49 4.81 -7.64
N GLY A 428 30.61 3.85 -8.56
CA GLY A 428 31.77 3.70 -9.44
C GLY A 428 32.01 4.93 -10.33
N PHE A 429 30.95 5.47 -10.95
CA PHE A 429 31.03 6.72 -11.71
C PHE A 429 31.43 7.91 -10.82
N SER A 430 30.92 7.97 -9.59
CA SER A 430 31.26 9.03 -8.63
C SER A 430 32.69 8.94 -8.10
N GLN A 431 33.28 7.74 -8.05
CA GLN A 431 34.71 7.54 -7.79
C GLN A 431 35.55 7.95 -9.01
N ALA A 432 35.28 7.40 -10.19
CA ALA A 432 36.03 7.71 -11.42
C ALA A 432 36.00 9.21 -11.77
N LYS A 433 34.90 9.91 -11.46
CA LYS A 433 34.81 11.37 -11.55
C LYS A 433 35.77 12.08 -10.59
N ARG A 434 35.86 11.65 -9.32
CA ARG A 434 36.81 12.21 -8.36
C ARG A 434 38.25 11.94 -8.78
N ASP A 435 38.56 10.72 -9.18
CA ASP A 435 39.89 10.34 -9.68
C ASP A 435 40.31 11.24 -10.87
N ALA A 436 39.40 11.48 -11.83
CA ALA A 436 39.65 12.36 -12.96
C ALA A 436 39.80 13.85 -12.55
N GLN A 437 39.07 14.30 -11.52
CA GLN A 437 39.22 15.65 -10.98
C GLN A 437 40.55 15.84 -10.23
N GLU A 438 41.00 14.83 -9.48
CA GLU A 438 42.30 14.81 -8.79
C GLU A 438 43.47 14.81 -9.80
N GLN A 439 43.40 13.98 -10.85
CA GLN A 439 44.38 14.00 -11.95
C GLN A 439 44.40 15.36 -12.67
N MET A 440 43.24 15.97 -12.91
CA MET A 440 43.16 17.32 -13.48
C MET A 440 43.80 18.38 -12.56
N ALA A 441 43.62 18.28 -11.24
CA ALA A 441 44.26 19.18 -10.28
C ALA A 441 45.79 19.07 -10.30
N VAL A 442 46.34 17.85 -10.32
CA VAL A 442 47.80 17.60 -10.44
C VAL A 442 48.35 18.15 -11.77
N LEU A 443 47.61 17.99 -12.87
CA LEU A 443 48.01 18.53 -14.18
C LEU A 443 47.95 20.07 -14.23
N MET A 444 46.99 20.71 -13.56
CA MET A 444 46.95 22.17 -13.44
C MET A 444 48.11 22.70 -12.58
N GLN A 445 48.39 22.08 -11.44
CA GLN A 445 49.47 22.49 -10.54
C GLN A 445 50.85 22.32 -11.19
N SER A 446 51.11 21.19 -11.85
CA SER A 446 52.39 20.97 -12.55
C SER A 446 52.58 21.89 -13.75
N ARG A 447 51.51 22.21 -14.51
CA ARG A 447 51.52 23.26 -15.54
C ARG A 447 51.87 24.63 -14.95
N GLU A 448 51.30 24.98 -13.80
CA GLU A 448 51.54 26.27 -13.12
C GLU A 448 53.00 26.36 -12.64
N GLN A 449 53.52 25.33 -11.98
CA GLN A 449 54.94 25.24 -11.61
C GLN A 449 55.89 25.40 -12.81
N VAL A 450 55.60 24.72 -13.93
CA VAL A 450 56.40 24.86 -15.16
C VAL A 450 56.28 26.27 -15.77
N SER A 451 55.11 26.92 -15.66
CA SER A 451 54.91 28.30 -16.12
C SER A 451 55.64 29.32 -15.24
N GLU A 452 55.69 29.11 -13.92
CA GLU A 452 56.43 29.94 -12.98
C GLU A 452 57.95 29.81 -13.19
N GLU A 453 58.44 28.58 -13.39
CA GLU A 453 59.84 28.31 -13.71
C GLU A 453 60.25 28.90 -15.06
N LEU A 454 59.40 28.78 -16.09
CA LEU A 454 59.64 29.42 -17.39
C LEU A 454 59.68 30.95 -17.26
N ALA A 455 58.77 31.55 -16.49
CA ALA A 455 58.77 32.99 -16.23
C ALA A 455 60.01 33.45 -15.42
N ARG A 456 60.48 32.63 -14.47
CA ARG A 456 61.73 32.85 -13.72
C ARG A 456 62.94 32.83 -14.65
N LEU A 457 63.09 31.78 -15.44
CA LEU A 457 64.20 31.63 -16.39
C LEU A 457 64.17 32.72 -17.47
N GLN A 458 62.99 33.13 -17.95
CA GLN A 458 62.85 34.28 -18.86
C GLN A 458 63.39 35.56 -18.22
N LYS A 459 62.97 35.88 -16.99
CA LYS A 459 63.42 37.06 -16.24
C LYS A 459 64.92 37.03 -15.92
N GLU A 460 65.48 35.86 -15.61
CA GLU A 460 66.93 35.67 -15.42
C GLU A 460 67.68 35.90 -16.74
N ASN A 461 67.18 35.38 -17.86
CA ASN A 461 67.75 35.58 -19.19
C ASN A 461 67.69 37.06 -19.63
N ASP A 462 66.55 37.72 -19.49
CA ASP A 462 66.38 39.15 -19.77
C ASP A 462 67.33 40.00 -18.90
N SER A 463 67.54 39.63 -17.62
CA SER A 463 68.52 40.28 -16.73
C SER A 463 69.96 40.07 -17.18
N LEU A 464 70.32 38.87 -17.63
CA LEU A 464 71.66 38.55 -18.14
C LEU A 464 71.94 39.22 -19.48
N GLN A 465 70.97 39.26 -20.39
CA GLN A 465 71.06 40.02 -21.65
C GLN A 465 71.18 41.52 -21.38
N GLY A 466 70.39 42.08 -20.45
CA GLY A 466 70.50 43.48 -20.04
C GLY A 466 71.87 43.83 -19.46
N LYS A 467 72.42 42.98 -18.59
CA LYS A 467 73.79 43.12 -18.06
C LYS A 467 74.84 43.01 -19.17
N HIS A 468 74.73 42.02 -20.05
CA HIS A 468 75.68 41.84 -21.16
C HIS A 468 75.65 43.02 -22.12
N SER A 469 74.47 43.50 -22.51
CA SER A 469 74.27 44.70 -23.33
C SER A 469 74.89 45.94 -22.67
N LEU A 470 74.68 46.14 -21.36
CA LEU A 470 75.32 47.22 -20.61
C LEU A 470 76.84 47.10 -20.60
N HIS A 471 77.42 45.92 -20.35
CA HIS A 471 78.87 45.71 -20.38
C HIS A 471 79.46 45.94 -21.77
N VAL A 472 78.80 45.48 -22.84
CA VAL A 472 79.24 45.75 -24.23
C VAL A 472 79.13 47.25 -24.55
N SER A 473 78.07 47.93 -24.13
CA SER A 473 77.93 49.38 -24.32
C SER A 473 78.96 50.19 -23.53
N LEU A 474 79.36 49.75 -22.34
CA LEU A 474 80.44 50.36 -21.57
C LEU A 474 81.79 50.14 -22.25
N GLN A 475 82.08 48.90 -22.69
CA GLN A 475 83.30 48.57 -23.43
C GLN A 475 83.42 49.31 -24.78
N GLN A 476 82.30 49.71 -25.38
CA GLN A 476 82.27 50.55 -26.59
C GLN A 476 82.35 52.06 -26.31
N ALA A 477 82.06 52.49 -25.07
CA ALA A 477 82.16 53.88 -24.63
C ALA A 477 83.50 54.20 -23.94
N GLU A 478 84.23 53.17 -23.49
CA GLU A 478 85.62 53.28 -23.09
C GLU A 478 86.53 53.37 -24.34
N ASP A 479 87.06 54.55 -24.62
CA ASP A 479 88.10 54.78 -25.65
C ASP A 479 89.40 54.03 -25.31
N PHE A 480 89.43 52.72 -25.56
CA PHE A 480 90.58 51.87 -25.28
C PHE A 480 91.74 52.16 -26.24
N ILE A 481 92.65 53.04 -25.82
CA ILE A 481 93.92 53.30 -26.51
C ILE A 481 94.89 52.14 -26.19
N LEU A 482 95.32 51.42 -27.22
CA LEU A 482 96.29 50.33 -27.09
C LEU A 482 97.65 50.88 -26.58
N PRO A 483 98.29 50.27 -25.56
CA PRO A 483 99.57 50.78 -25.05
C PRO A 483 100.75 50.57 -26.03
N ASP A 484 101.22 51.65 -26.64
CA ASP A 484 102.38 51.65 -27.56
C ASP A 484 103.75 51.43 -26.87
N THR A 485 103.80 51.39 -25.53
CA THR A 485 105.05 51.20 -24.76
C THR A 485 104.92 50.12 -23.68
N VAL A 486 106.04 49.45 -23.39
CA VAL A 486 106.12 48.38 -22.37
C VAL A 486 105.83 48.93 -20.98
N GLU A 487 106.20 50.18 -20.72
CA GLU A 487 105.98 50.89 -19.47
C GLU A 487 104.49 51.18 -19.26
N ALA A 488 103.80 51.71 -20.27
CA ALA A 488 102.35 51.93 -20.21
C ALA A 488 101.57 50.61 -20.05
N LEU A 489 102.02 49.54 -20.73
CA LEU A 489 101.44 48.21 -20.57
C LEU A 489 101.63 47.66 -19.13
N ARG A 490 102.82 47.86 -18.52
CA ARG A 490 103.08 47.47 -17.12
C ARG A 490 102.18 48.22 -16.14
N GLU A 491 102.02 49.53 -16.33
CA GLU A 491 101.09 50.32 -15.51
C GLU A 491 99.63 49.85 -15.66
N LEU A 492 99.19 49.56 -16.89
CA LEU A 492 97.83 49.09 -17.15
C LEU A 492 97.58 47.71 -16.50
N VAL A 493 98.54 46.79 -16.56
CA VAL A 493 98.46 45.48 -15.90
C VAL A 493 98.46 45.61 -14.37
N LEU A 494 99.20 46.57 -13.80
CA LEU A 494 99.13 46.87 -12.36
C LEU A 494 97.76 47.43 -11.97
N LYS A 495 97.24 48.42 -12.70
CA LYS A 495 95.90 49.02 -12.47
C LYS A 495 94.77 48.00 -12.59
N TYR A 496 94.84 47.07 -13.54
CA TYR A 496 93.89 45.95 -13.61
C TYR A 496 94.05 44.98 -12.43
N ARG A 497 95.28 44.66 -12.00
CA ARG A 497 95.50 43.80 -10.84
C ARG A 497 94.97 44.41 -9.54
N GLU A 498 95.17 45.71 -9.34
CA GLU A 498 94.62 46.47 -8.20
C GLU A 498 93.09 46.50 -8.26
N SER A 499 92.50 46.80 -9.43
CA SER A 499 91.05 46.76 -9.63
C SER A 499 90.44 45.38 -9.36
N ILE A 500 91.09 44.30 -9.81
CA ILE A 500 90.66 42.91 -9.56
C ILE A 500 90.68 42.60 -8.05
N VAL A 501 91.70 43.05 -7.31
CA VAL A 501 91.76 42.90 -5.85
C VAL A 501 90.64 43.70 -5.18
N HIS A 502 90.43 44.96 -5.55
CA HIS A 502 89.35 45.79 -4.99
C HIS A 502 87.95 45.20 -5.24
N VAL A 503 87.65 44.78 -6.47
CA VAL A 503 86.36 44.14 -6.82
C VAL A 503 86.18 42.84 -6.04
N ARG A 504 87.24 42.04 -5.90
CA ARG A 504 87.20 40.78 -5.15
C ARG A 504 86.93 41.00 -3.65
N THR A 505 87.66 41.90 -3.00
CA THR A 505 87.45 42.19 -1.57
C THR A 505 86.08 42.84 -1.31
N ALA A 506 85.58 43.67 -2.24
CA ALA A 506 84.22 44.18 -2.17
C ALA A 506 83.17 43.05 -2.30
N ALA A 507 83.36 42.12 -3.22
CA ALA A 507 82.49 40.95 -3.39
C ALA A 507 82.49 40.07 -2.13
N GLU A 508 83.66 39.74 -1.60
CA GLU A 508 83.84 38.95 -0.37
C GLU A 508 83.10 39.61 0.83
N HIS A 509 83.24 40.94 1.02
CA HIS A 509 82.48 41.67 2.05
C HIS A 509 80.95 41.64 1.81
N THR A 510 80.47 41.77 0.56
CA THR A 510 79.03 41.67 0.28
C THR A 510 78.48 40.26 0.50
N GLU A 511 79.28 39.22 0.21
CA GLU A 511 78.93 37.83 0.47
C GLU A 511 78.84 37.54 1.98
N GLU A 512 79.78 38.05 2.77
CA GLU A 512 79.73 37.98 4.24
C GLU A 512 78.51 38.71 4.82
N LYS A 513 78.18 39.90 4.31
CA LYS A 513 76.97 40.62 4.73
C LYS A 513 75.70 39.80 4.42
N LEU A 514 75.59 39.25 3.21
CA LEU A 514 74.43 38.44 2.82
C LEU A 514 74.33 37.14 3.63
N LYS A 515 75.47 36.51 3.99
CA LYS A 515 75.48 35.37 4.91
C LYS A 515 74.93 35.73 6.29
N ALA A 516 75.31 36.89 6.85
CA ALA A 516 74.77 37.37 8.12
C ALA A 516 73.27 37.67 8.05
N GLU A 517 72.81 38.30 6.96
CA GLU A 517 71.40 38.59 6.70
C GLU A 517 70.55 37.31 6.55
N ILE A 518 71.08 36.29 5.85
CA ILE A 518 70.47 34.96 5.75
C ILE A 518 70.39 34.23 7.10
N LEU A 519 71.39 34.38 7.98
CA LEU A 519 71.35 33.81 9.33
C LEU A 519 70.30 34.50 10.19
N PHE A 520 70.26 35.83 10.20
CA PHE A 520 69.24 36.60 10.91
C PHE A 520 67.81 36.25 10.46
N LEU A 521 67.57 36.16 9.15
CA LEU A 521 66.26 35.77 8.62
C LEU A 521 65.88 34.32 8.98
N LYS A 522 66.85 33.40 9.09
CA LYS A 522 66.59 32.04 9.59
C LYS A 522 66.23 32.00 11.06
N GLU A 523 66.93 32.78 11.90
CA GLU A 523 66.61 32.92 13.32
C GLU A 523 65.21 33.54 13.52
N GLN A 524 64.85 34.55 12.71
CA GLN A 524 63.51 35.12 12.70
C GLN A 524 62.44 34.08 12.29
N ILE A 525 62.62 33.36 11.19
CA ILE A 525 61.68 32.33 10.73
C ILE A 525 61.53 31.22 11.78
N GLN A 526 62.63 30.80 12.43
CA GLN A 526 62.58 29.80 13.49
C GLN A 526 61.83 30.30 14.74
N ALA A 527 61.96 31.58 15.10
CA ALA A 527 61.20 32.18 16.18
C ALA A 527 59.70 32.31 15.84
N GLU A 528 59.36 32.77 14.63
CA GLU A 528 57.98 32.86 14.13
C GLU A 528 57.33 31.48 14.03
N GLN A 529 58.06 30.45 13.58
CA GLN A 529 57.58 29.08 13.53
C GLN A 529 57.35 28.50 14.94
N CYS A 530 58.25 28.74 15.90
CA CYS A 530 58.03 28.33 17.28
C CYS A 530 56.79 29.02 17.88
N LEU A 531 56.59 30.32 17.62
CA LEU A 531 55.38 31.03 18.05
C LEU A 531 54.11 30.46 17.39
N LYS A 532 54.17 30.07 16.12
CA LYS A 532 53.09 29.38 15.41
C LYS A 532 52.75 28.04 16.06
N GLU A 533 53.75 27.21 16.36
CA GLU A 533 53.59 25.89 16.97
C GLU A 533 52.91 25.99 18.35
N ASN A 534 53.35 26.92 19.21
CA ASN A 534 52.69 27.20 20.51
C ASN A 534 51.21 27.62 20.34
N LEU A 535 50.88 28.36 19.27
CA LEU A 535 49.52 28.84 19.00
C LEU A 535 48.64 27.71 18.42
N GLU A 536 49.20 26.85 17.58
CA GLU A 536 48.53 25.63 17.11
C GLU A 536 48.28 24.62 18.23
N GLU A 537 49.19 24.47 19.21
CA GLU A 537 48.96 23.70 20.43
C GLU A 537 47.84 24.30 21.29
N THR A 538 47.81 25.63 21.45
CA THR A 538 46.76 26.33 22.21
C THR A 538 45.38 26.11 21.58
N LEU A 539 45.26 26.26 20.24
CA LEU A 539 44.02 26.01 19.52
C LEU A 539 43.59 24.54 19.56
N GLN A 540 44.53 23.58 19.58
CA GLN A 540 44.21 22.17 19.79
C GLN A 540 43.59 21.91 21.16
N LEU A 541 44.13 22.53 22.22
CA LEU A 541 43.54 22.44 23.57
C LEU A 541 42.14 23.04 23.65
N GLU A 542 41.90 24.18 23.00
CA GLU A 542 40.55 24.77 22.89
C GLU A 542 39.59 23.83 22.13
N ILE A 543 40.05 23.19 21.04
CA ILE A 543 39.26 22.23 20.27
C ILE A 543 38.90 20.97 21.09
N GLU A 544 39.84 20.42 21.88
CA GLU A 544 39.52 19.28 22.76
C GLU A 544 38.54 19.69 23.88
N ASN A 545 38.70 20.86 24.51
CA ASN A 545 37.72 21.37 25.48
C ASN A 545 36.32 21.51 24.85
N CYS A 546 36.21 22.06 23.64
CA CYS A 546 34.94 22.14 22.92
C CYS A 546 34.34 20.76 22.61
N LYS A 547 35.16 19.73 22.32
CA LYS A 547 34.68 18.35 22.14
C LYS A 547 34.17 17.75 23.46
N GLU A 548 34.84 18.01 24.57
CA GLU A 548 34.38 17.57 25.90
C GLU A 548 33.04 18.24 26.25
N GLU A 549 32.89 19.55 26.04
CA GLU A 549 31.61 20.27 26.23
C GLU A 549 30.48 19.70 25.35
N LEU A 550 30.75 19.40 24.08
CA LEU A 550 29.81 18.73 23.18
C LEU A 550 29.46 17.31 23.67
N ALA A 551 30.39 16.58 24.28
CA ALA A 551 30.15 15.25 24.85
C ALA A 551 29.28 15.26 26.13
N TRP A 552 29.13 16.41 26.79
CA TRP A 552 28.18 16.59 27.90
C TRP A 552 26.73 16.86 27.45
N LEU A 553 26.50 17.35 26.22
CA LEU A 553 25.15 17.66 25.71
C LEU A 553 24.19 16.45 25.68
N PRO A 554 24.60 15.22 25.30
CA PRO A 554 23.74 14.03 25.39
C PRO A 554 23.26 13.74 26.81
N PHE A 555 24.10 13.97 27.83
CA PHE A 555 23.74 13.76 29.22
C PHE A 555 22.68 14.77 29.69
N LEU A 556 22.80 16.04 29.29
CA LEU A 556 21.79 17.07 29.56
C LEU A 556 20.46 16.75 28.85
N SER A 557 20.50 16.31 27.59
CA SER A 557 19.31 15.89 26.83
C SER A 557 18.58 14.70 27.49
N GLN A 558 19.32 13.74 28.05
CA GLN A 558 18.73 12.62 28.81
C GLN A 558 18.15 13.07 30.17
N LEU A 559 18.72 14.11 30.79
CA LEU A 559 18.16 14.76 31.99
C LEU A 559 16.83 15.47 31.67
N GLU A 560 16.74 16.17 30.53
CA GLU A 560 15.48 16.78 30.07
C GLU A 560 14.41 15.75 29.71
N ALA A 561 14.79 14.64 29.09
CA ALA A 561 13.86 13.57 28.74
C ALA A 561 13.23 12.94 29.99
N THR A 562 14.04 12.67 31.02
CA THR A 562 13.56 12.17 32.32
C THR A 562 12.75 13.22 33.09
N LEU A 563 13.08 14.51 32.97
CA LEU A 563 12.24 15.59 33.51
C LEU A 563 10.85 15.62 32.85
N ARG A 564 10.78 15.49 31.52
CA ARG A 564 9.52 15.43 30.75
C ARG A 564 8.66 14.22 31.13
N GLU A 565 9.26 13.04 31.26
CA GLU A 565 8.58 11.82 31.73
C GLU A 565 7.94 12.03 33.12
N LYS A 566 8.65 12.69 34.04
CA LYS A 566 8.17 12.96 35.40
C LYS A 566 7.04 14.00 35.42
N SER A 567 7.04 14.98 34.53
CA SER A 567 5.91 15.92 34.33
C SER A 567 4.66 15.18 33.83
N GLN A 568 4.79 14.34 32.80
CA GLN A 568 3.66 13.57 32.27
C GLN A 568 3.05 12.60 33.30
N GLN A 569 3.89 11.97 34.14
CA GLN A 569 3.42 11.14 35.26
C GLN A 569 2.63 11.95 36.30
N LEU A 570 2.99 13.22 36.51
CA LEU A 570 2.31 14.12 37.45
C LEU A 570 0.97 14.63 36.89
N GLU A 571 0.89 14.86 35.58
CA GLU A 571 -0.35 15.18 34.86
C GLU A 571 -1.34 14.01 34.87
N GLY A 572 -0.90 12.79 34.55
CA GLY A 572 -1.75 11.59 34.62
C GLY A 572 -2.29 11.30 36.03
N LEU A 573 -1.48 11.55 37.06
CA LEU A 573 -1.94 11.51 38.47
C LEU A 573 -3.00 12.57 38.77
N GLN A 574 -2.93 13.74 38.13
CA GLN A 574 -3.92 14.81 38.28
C GLN A 574 -5.24 14.46 37.58
N GLU A 575 -5.22 13.85 36.39
CA GLU A 575 -6.42 13.33 35.73
C GLU A 575 -7.08 12.19 36.51
N MET A 576 -6.30 11.25 37.01
CA MET A 576 -6.78 10.16 37.87
C MET A 576 -7.44 10.68 39.16
N LYS A 577 -6.92 11.79 39.71
CA LYS A 577 -7.52 12.51 40.85
C LYS A 577 -8.84 13.21 40.50
N ILE A 578 -9.01 13.68 39.27
CA ILE A 578 -10.27 14.27 38.77
C ILE A 578 -11.32 13.17 38.52
N THR A 579 -10.95 12.08 37.84
CA THR A 579 -11.88 10.97 37.58
C THR A 579 -12.33 10.27 38.87
N TRP A 580 -11.44 10.15 39.87
CA TRP A 580 -11.81 9.65 41.21
C TRP A 580 -12.83 10.57 41.91
N LYS A 581 -12.64 11.89 41.87
CA LYS A 581 -13.64 12.86 42.40
C LYS A 581 -14.99 12.70 41.70
N ASN A 582 -15.00 12.55 40.38
CA ASN A 582 -16.24 12.38 39.60
C ASN A 582 -16.95 11.05 39.95
N LYS A 583 -16.22 9.94 40.11
CA LYS A 583 -16.77 8.67 40.60
C LYS A 583 -17.35 8.81 42.02
N LYS A 584 -16.65 9.49 42.93
CA LYS A 584 -17.16 9.78 44.29
C LYS A 584 -18.45 10.60 44.27
N ASN A 585 -18.49 11.67 43.46
CA ASN A 585 -19.68 12.51 43.31
C ASN A 585 -20.88 11.72 42.74
N LYS A 586 -20.65 10.80 41.79
CA LYS A 586 -21.70 9.91 41.26
C LYS A 586 -22.21 8.93 42.33
N ALA A 587 -21.32 8.31 43.10
CA ALA A 587 -21.70 7.43 44.21
C ALA A 587 -22.54 8.17 45.28
N GLN A 588 -22.17 9.41 45.61
CA GLN A 588 -22.90 10.22 46.58
C GLN A 588 -24.32 10.61 46.09
N ARG A 589 -24.51 10.85 44.78
CA ARG A 589 -25.85 11.05 44.19
C ARG A 589 -26.71 9.79 44.27
N LEU A 590 -26.14 8.64 43.91
CA LEU A 590 -26.82 7.34 43.98
C LEU A 590 -27.24 6.99 45.42
N GLN A 591 -26.43 7.35 46.42
CA GLN A 591 -26.84 7.22 47.83
C GLN A 591 -28.06 8.10 48.14
N THR A 592 -28.06 9.39 47.76
CA THR A 592 -29.21 10.26 48.02
C THR A 592 -30.48 9.84 47.26
N GLU A 593 -30.34 9.25 46.07
CA GLU A 593 -31.46 8.66 45.31
C GLU A 593 -32.01 7.40 46.01
N LEU A 594 -31.13 6.57 46.58
CA LEU A 594 -31.52 5.40 47.38
C LEU A 594 -32.20 5.80 48.70
N ASP A 595 -31.65 6.77 49.44
CA ASP A 595 -32.21 7.26 50.71
C ASP A 595 -33.63 7.83 50.52
N VAL A 596 -33.86 8.56 49.41
CA VAL A 596 -35.19 9.07 49.02
C VAL A 596 -36.13 7.93 48.61
N SER A 597 -35.64 6.94 47.85
CA SER A 597 -36.43 5.77 47.45
C SER A 597 -36.88 4.93 48.66
N GLU A 598 -35.97 4.68 49.61
CA GLU A 598 -36.31 4.04 50.89
C GLU A 598 -37.35 4.85 51.67
N GLN A 599 -37.18 6.17 51.76
CA GLN A 599 -38.13 7.00 52.49
C GLN A 599 -39.54 6.95 51.87
N VAL A 600 -39.65 7.03 50.54
CA VAL A 600 -40.92 6.86 49.83
C VAL A 600 -41.53 5.47 50.08
N GLN A 601 -40.72 4.40 50.16
CA GLN A 601 -41.22 3.07 50.52
C GLN A 601 -41.73 3.00 51.96
N ARG A 602 -40.99 3.57 52.93
CA ARG A 602 -41.41 3.64 54.35
C ARG A 602 -42.73 4.39 54.48
N ASP A 603 -42.88 5.50 53.77
CA ASP A 603 -44.10 6.32 53.80
C ASP A 603 -45.29 5.63 53.14
N PHE A 604 -45.06 4.87 52.06
CA PHE A 604 -46.10 4.02 51.45
C PHE A 604 -46.54 2.87 52.38
N VAL A 605 -45.61 2.31 53.17
CA VAL A 605 -45.92 1.32 54.21
C VAL A 605 -46.72 1.96 55.36
N LYS A 606 -46.27 3.10 55.92
CA LYS A 606 -47.02 3.86 56.94
C LYS A 606 -48.45 4.20 56.49
N LEU A 607 -48.60 4.67 55.24
CA LEU A 607 -49.89 5.02 54.64
C LEU A 607 -50.80 3.80 54.50
N SER A 608 -50.30 2.69 53.94
CA SER A 608 -51.10 1.46 53.74
C SER A 608 -51.49 0.79 55.06
N GLN A 609 -50.59 0.73 56.05
CA GLN A 609 -50.90 0.25 57.40
C GLN A 609 -51.99 1.11 58.07
N THR A 610 -51.88 2.44 57.98
CA THR A 610 -52.91 3.33 58.56
C THR A 610 -54.24 3.16 57.84
N LEU A 611 -54.26 3.08 56.51
CA LEU A 611 -55.48 2.82 55.73
C LEU A 611 -56.15 1.51 56.17
N GLN A 612 -55.35 0.45 56.39
CA GLN A 612 -55.83 -0.86 56.84
C GLN A 612 -56.44 -0.79 58.26
N VAL A 613 -55.83 -0.05 59.18
CA VAL A 613 -56.39 0.21 60.52
C VAL A 613 -57.72 0.98 60.44
N GLN A 614 -57.83 1.98 59.58
CA GLN A 614 -59.07 2.76 59.43
C GLN A 614 -60.20 1.94 58.78
N LEU A 615 -59.88 1.09 57.79
CA LEU A 615 -60.84 0.14 57.21
C LEU A 615 -61.37 -0.86 58.24
N GLU A 616 -60.50 -1.39 59.11
CA GLU A 616 -60.93 -2.29 60.18
C GLU A 616 -61.76 -1.57 61.25
N ARG A 617 -61.44 -0.31 61.59
CA ARG A 617 -62.27 0.55 62.45
C ARG A 617 -63.67 0.79 61.86
N ILE A 618 -63.77 1.00 60.54
CA ILE A 618 -65.06 1.13 59.84
C ILE A 618 -65.84 -0.19 59.88
N ARG A 619 -65.18 -1.33 59.64
CA ARG A 619 -65.79 -2.67 59.72
C ARG A 619 -66.37 -3.00 61.11
N GLN A 620 -65.74 -2.50 62.17
CA GLN A 620 -66.19 -2.70 63.56
C GLN A 620 -67.23 -1.66 64.04
N ALA A 621 -67.59 -0.67 63.21
CA ALA A 621 -68.48 0.42 63.60
C ALA A 621 -69.97 0.05 63.45
N GLY A 622 -70.58 -0.43 64.54
CA GLY A 622 -72.01 -0.78 64.62
C GLY A 622 -73.03 0.38 64.46
N SER A 623 -72.64 1.58 64.00
CA SER A 623 -73.58 2.65 63.64
C SER A 623 -73.05 3.60 62.55
N LEU A 624 -73.99 4.11 61.74
CA LEU A 624 -73.73 5.02 60.60
C LEU A 624 -73.21 6.42 60.99
N GLU A 625 -73.30 6.77 62.26
CA GLU A 625 -72.74 8.00 62.82
C GLU A 625 -71.26 7.81 63.17
N ARG A 626 -70.90 6.64 63.72
CA ARG A 626 -69.52 6.31 64.10
C ARG A 626 -68.62 6.13 62.87
N ILE A 627 -69.15 5.60 61.77
CA ILE A 627 -68.48 5.57 60.46
C ILE A 627 -68.19 6.99 59.95
N ARG A 628 -69.12 7.94 60.13
CA ARG A 628 -68.94 9.35 59.72
C ARG A 628 -67.94 10.12 60.59
N ALA A 629 -67.74 9.74 61.84
CA ALA A 629 -66.65 10.27 62.65
C ALA A 629 -65.29 9.84 62.07
N ILE A 630 -65.09 8.51 61.91
CA ILE A 630 -63.84 7.94 61.38
C ILE A 630 -63.46 8.55 60.02
N LEU A 631 -64.43 8.72 59.11
CA LEU A 631 -64.19 9.32 57.79
C LEU A 631 -63.83 10.81 57.82
N ASN A 632 -64.22 11.57 58.84
CA ASN A 632 -63.79 12.95 59.01
C ASN A 632 -62.37 13.03 59.61
N ASP A 633 -62.05 12.13 60.54
CA ASP A 633 -60.70 12.02 61.13
C ASP A 633 -59.64 11.61 60.09
N THR A 634 -60.03 10.96 58.98
CA THR A 634 -59.12 10.59 57.88
C THR A 634 -58.78 11.72 56.88
N LYS A 635 -59.17 12.99 57.13
CA LYS A 635 -58.81 14.14 56.29
C LYS A 635 -57.40 14.66 56.57
N LEU A 636 -56.40 13.83 56.28
CA LEU A 636 -54.99 14.17 56.43
C LEU A 636 -54.46 14.84 55.16
N THR A 637 -53.60 15.86 55.32
CA THR A 637 -52.98 16.59 54.18
C THR A 637 -51.48 16.35 54.05
N ASP A 638 -50.87 15.68 55.02
CA ASP A 638 -49.43 15.39 55.09
C ASP A 638 -49.26 13.99 55.72
N ILE A 639 -48.32 13.20 55.18
CA ILE A 639 -48.03 11.84 55.65
C ILE A 639 -47.44 11.82 57.06
N ASN A 640 -46.83 12.94 57.50
CA ASN A 640 -46.36 13.16 58.86
C ASN A 640 -47.49 13.33 59.90
N GLN A 641 -48.74 13.42 59.46
CA GLN A 641 -49.93 13.47 60.34
C GLN A 641 -50.46 12.05 60.67
N LEU A 642 -49.90 11.00 60.07
CA LEU A 642 -50.17 9.62 60.46
C LEU A 642 -49.53 9.33 61.84
N PRO A 643 -50.22 8.68 62.78
CA PRO A 643 -49.60 8.26 64.03
C PRO A 643 -48.50 7.22 63.74
N GLU A 644 -47.40 7.28 64.47
CA GLU A 644 -46.39 6.22 64.42
C GLU A 644 -46.96 4.94 65.05
N THR A 645 -46.78 3.82 64.33
CA THR A 645 -47.37 2.49 64.61
C THR A 645 -46.35 1.54 65.22
#